data_AF-A0A9N9KZS0-F1
#
_entry.id   AF-A0A9N9KZS0-F1
#
_cell.length_a   1.000
_cell.length_b   1.000
_cell.length_c   1.000
_cell.angle_alpha   90.00
_cell.angle_beta   90.00
_cell.angle_gamma   90.00
#
_symmetry.space_group_name_H-M   'P 1'
#
loop_
_entity.id
_entity.type
_entity.pdbx_description
1 polymer ?
#
loop_
_entity_poly.entity_id
_entity_poly.type
_entity_poly.pdbx_seq_one_letter_code
_entity_poly.pdbx_strand_id
1 'polypeptide(L)'
;MGHSSATRLGSLCKSHLNGWSHKHFPAFEMSTTTSSNGFAPSSMAELLNVAALDPPPGVTPHFTTHSDEQVWFIVAAVCCTVIPGTLFFLRLYTRLRIIRKIDLMDYASILGFIGFMGMVVVGKFVFKAGAGVHQWNLQRKDLNNLLYWMQVQNIIYCPTIFCIKLAILLQYLAIFAPNRAINPLFWYASTTLIGVNLVYYIISMSVSIWACSPREKIWNDLVPGKCLDNNTMILITCLWNILSDIMILVLPVRGVWKLRMPKKKRVGIVLLFGTGLLACITNAFIIMYLIRMSGDTADASYNMAWLGLFVAAEVSLGICVISFLPLPKFIDAKGRKWLSNITRPFESSWASLMRSRLTRTSRSRTEDDSYHAISLPPISNRHTSSEIQFGKVETARPTIMRAGLLKSSRSAVRSSHLATILRPRCARTLATITNAPSHEYKPDIELRTPPYPKLLKRLEEVRRVLGNERQLTLAEKILYSHLDNPEEALLSNTDNGLNIRGNATLKLKPDRVAMQDASAQMALLQFMTCNLPSTSVPASIHCDHMIVGERGADVDLPESIKGNKEVFDFLESAAKKYGIEFWPPGAGIIHQTVLENYSAPGLMMLGTDSHTPNAGGLGAIAIGVGGADAVDALVDFPWELKAPKVLGVRLEGQLSGWASPKDVILYLAGKLTVRGGTGFIIEYHGPGVETLSCTGMATICNMGAEVGATTSIFPFSPGHIPYLESTGRASVAQQAQAIAGAPSIRNLLRADKNARYDELITIDLSKLEPHVNGPNTPDLSTPLSQFAGAVAKNDWPTTVSAGLIGSCTNSSYQDMARAEDLVKQASAAGLAPVNDFFVTPGSEQIRATLDRDQTLSTFEKAGGVVLANACGPCIGQWKRTDGVSNGDKNAIFTSYNRNFRGRNDGNPDTMNFLASPEIVTAMSYAGSTTFNPLTDSITTPTGKSFRFSPPTGAELPPAGFEIGNPDFLPTAGAPSPSTPVIVSPKSDRLALLEPFAPFPSGDLSGLRVLYKVTGKCTTDTISAAGPWLKYKGHLPNISTNTLIGATNAATGEVNVAYDIDGSTSGIPELAQKWKDQGLEWLVVAEHNYGEGSAREHAALQPRYLGGRVILAKSFARIHETNLKKQGVVPLTFANEADYDLIEACDEVETVGLYDVLKAGGKGSVSLKVTKRGTGEVVEIQTKHTLSEDQCRFVLAGSALNLLAKMKRS
;
A
#
# COMPACT_ATOMS: atom_id res chain seq x y z
N MET A 1 -35.82 18.21 -44.45
CA MET A 1 -35.87 18.91 -43.15
C MET A 1 -34.44 19.11 -42.68
N GLY A 2 -34.06 20.30 -42.21
CA GLY A 2 -32.68 20.62 -41.82
C GLY A 2 -32.62 21.57 -40.62
N HIS A 3 -31.42 21.80 -40.09
CA HIS A 3 -31.11 22.68 -38.95
C HIS A 3 -31.75 22.34 -37.58
N SER A 4 -31.15 21.41 -36.81
CA SER A 4 -31.20 21.47 -35.32
C SER A 4 -30.12 20.60 -34.61
N SER A 5 -28.86 20.66 -35.04
CA SER A 5 -27.78 19.83 -34.42
C SER A 5 -26.37 20.44 -34.39
N ALA A 6 -26.06 21.46 -35.19
CA ALA A 6 -24.72 22.05 -35.25
C ALA A 6 -24.36 22.99 -34.07
N THR A 7 -25.33 23.41 -33.26
CA THR A 7 -25.21 24.55 -32.33
C THR A 7 -24.76 24.21 -30.90
N ARG A 8 -24.60 22.92 -30.51
CA ARG A 8 -24.22 22.55 -29.12
C ARG A 8 -22.75 22.19 -28.87
N LEU A 9 -21.94 21.89 -29.89
CA LEU A 9 -20.48 21.78 -29.69
C LEU A 9 -19.78 23.16 -29.71
N GLY A 10 -20.34 24.15 -30.42
CA GLY A 10 -19.77 25.49 -30.51
C GLY A 10 -19.85 26.33 -29.22
N SER A 11 -20.71 25.96 -28.27
CA SER A 11 -20.87 26.69 -26.99
C SER A 11 -19.83 26.28 -25.94
N LEU A 12 -19.49 25.00 -25.82
CA LEU A 12 -18.57 24.49 -24.79
C LEU A 12 -17.10 24.87 -25.02
N CYS A 13 -16.64 24.98 -26.28
CA CYS A 13 -15.35 25.59 -26.55
C CYS A 13 -15.37 27.11 -26.30
N LYS A 14 -16.49 27.80 -26.63
CA LYS A 14 -16.64 29.23 -26.34
C LYS A 14 -16.66 29.54 -24.84
N SER A 15 -17.26 28.71 -23.99
CA SER A 15 -17.31 28.99 -22.54
C SER A 15 -15.94 28.99 -21.87
N HIS A 16 -14.97 28.21 -22.35
CA HIS A 16 -13.59 28.27 -21.84
C HIS A 16 -12.69 29.27 -22.59
N LEU A 17 -12.84 29.42 -23.91
CA LEU A 17 -12.06 30.41 -24.67
C LEU A 17 -12.47 31.86 -24.38
N ASN A 18 -13.75 32.13 -24.09
CA ASN A 18 -14.20 33.45 -23.65
C ASN A 18 -13.68 33.83 -22.24
N GLY A 19 -13.19 32.86 -21.46
CA GLY A 19 -12.47 33.12 -20.20
C GLY A 19 -10.99 33.51 -20.41
N TRP A 20 -10.47 33.39 -21.64
CA TRP A 20 -9.13 33.84 -22.03
C TRP A 20 -9.16 35.17 -22.81
N SER A 21 -10.28 35.54 -23.43
CA SER A 21 -10.48 36.91 -23.91
C SER A 21 -10.60 37.89 -22.73
N HIS A 22 -9.80 38.95 -22.75
CA HIS A 22 -9.71 40.00 -21.71
C HIS A 22 -8.94 39.67 -20.43
N LYS A 23 -7.74 39.06 -20.57
CA LYS A 23 -6.58 39.54 -19.82
C LYS A 23 -5.44 39.92 -20.77
N HIS A 24 -5.27 41.22 -20.97
CA HIS A 24 -3.98 41.75 -21.41
C HIS A 24 -2.96 41.52 -20.30
N PHE A 25 -1.66 41.60 -20.60
CA PHE A 25 -0.74 42.16 -19.60
C PHE A 25 -1.35 43.51 -19.17
N PRO A 26 -1.66 43.74 -17.88
CA PRO A 26 -2.16 45.04 -17.47
C PRO A 26 -1.12 46.08 -17.87
N ALA A 27 -1.52 47.03 -18.71
CA ALA A 27 -0.80 48.29 -18.75
C ALA A 27 -0.85 48.84 -17.32
N PHE A 28 0.29 49.29 -16.79
CA PHE A 28 0.36 49.90 -15.46
C PHE A 28 -0.32 51.28 -15.47
N GLU A 29 -1.64 51.30 -15.64
CA GLU A 29 -2.48 52.44 -15.30
C GLU A 29 -2.38 52.64 -13.79
N MET A 30 -1.78 53.75 -13.37
CA MET A 30 -1.58 54.08 -11.96
C MET A 30 -2.93 54.35 -11.29
N SER A 31 -3.53 53.32 -10.70
CA SER A 31 -4.66 53.46 -9.79
C SER A 31 -4.18 54.10 -8.48
N THR A 32 -4.33 55.42 -8.39
CA THR A 32 -3.87 56.22 -7.25
C THR A 32 -4.73 55.99 -6.01
N THR A 33 -4.45 54.91 -5.27
CA THR A 33 -4.97 54.67 -3.92
C THR A 33 -3.86 54.77 -2.89
N THR A 34 -4.04 55.67 -1.93
CA THR A 34 -3.01 56.12 -1.01
C THR A 34 -2.68 55.08 0.07
N SER A 35 -1.40 54.81 0.26
CA SER A 35 -0.83 54.47 1.57
C SER A 35 0.20 55.52 1.96
N SER A 36 0.42 55.70 3.27
CA SER A 36 1.09 56.89 3.81
C SER A 36 2.61 56.73 3.95
N ASN A 37 3.37 57.17 2.93
CA ASN A 37 4.64 57.90 3.10
C ASN A 37 5.27 58.31 1.75
N GLY A 38 5.48 59.63 1.55
CA GLY A 38 6.55 60.23 0.73
C GLY A 38 6.70 59.87 -0.76
N PHE A 39 6.45 60.86 -1.63
CA PHE A 39 6.86 60.94 -3.05
C PHE A 39 6.21 59.95 -4.05
N ALA A 40 5.37 60.50 -4.93
CA ALA A 40 5.10 59.91 -6.23
C ALA A 40 6.23 60.27 -7.21
N PRO A 41 6.71 59.34 -8.05
CA PRO A 41 7.80 59.60 -9.00
C PRO A 41 7.38 60.61 -10.07
N SER A 42 8.22 61.61 -10.31
CA SER A 42 7.94 62.75 -11.19
C SER A 42 8.50 62.59 -12.60
N SER A 43 9.33 61.57 -12.83
CA SER A 43 10.06 61.34 -14.07
C SER A 43 10.08 59.86 -14.48
N MET A 44 10.23 59.62 -15.78
CA MET A 44 10.40 58.27 -16.35
C MET A 44 11.63 57.53 -15.77
N ALA A 45 12.65 58.27 -15.31
CA ALA A 45 13.84 57.70 -14.69
C ALA A 45 13.56 57.13 -13.29
N GLU A 46 12.64 57.72 -12.52
CA GLU A 46 12.23 57.22 -11.21
C GLU A 46 11.35 55.97 -11.34
N LEU A 47 10.41 55.97 -12.30
CA LEU A 47 9.55 54.81 -12.63
C LEU A 47 10.33 53.54 -13.07
N LEU A 48 11.60 53.67 -13.45
CA LEU A 48 12.47 52.54 -13.81
C LEU A 48 13.25 51.96 -12.62
N ASN A 49 13.28 52.65 -11.47
CA ASN A 49 14.02 52.24 -10.27
C ASN A 49 13.13 51.74 -9.11
N VAL A 50 11.80 51.83 -9.25
CA VAL A 50 10.85 51.15 -8.34
C VAL A 50 10.86 49.63 -8.53
N ALA A 51 10.28 48.91 -7.57
CA ALA A 51 10.13 47.46 -7.63
C ALA A 51 9.30 47.02 -8.86
N ALA A 52 9.61 45.85 -9.39
CA ALA A 52 8.93 45.28 -10.56
C ALA A 52 7.62 44.55 -10.20
N LEU A 53 7.36 44.31 -8.91
CA LEU A 53 6.10 43.86 -8.33
C LEU A 53 6.04 44.34 -6.87
N ASP A 54 4.85 44.55 -6.30
CA ASP A 54 4.72 44.90 -4.89
C ASP A 54 5.08 43.69 -3.98
N PRO A 55 5.76 43.92 -2.84
CA PRO A 55 6.16 42.85 -1.94
C PRO A 55 4.95 42.26 -1.18
N PRO A 56 4.98 40.94 -0.83
CA PRO A 56 4.01 40.35 0.08
C PRO A 56 3.99 41.05 1.46
N PRO A 57 2.86 41.04 2.18
CA PRO A 57 2.76 41.65 3.52
C PRO A 57 3.84 41.15 4.47
N GLY A 58 4.64 42.07 5.02
CA GLY A 58 5.76 41.77 5.92
C GLY A 58 7.12 41.54 5.23
N VAL A 59 7.20 41.57 3.90
CA VAL A 59 8.46 41.45 3.15
C VAL A 59 9.01 42.84 2.79
N THR A 60 10.28 43.09 3.08
CA THR A 60 11.00 44.29 2.61
C THR A 60 11.73 44.00 1.29
N PRO A 61 11.51 44.79 0.21
CA PRO A 61 12.27 44.68 -1.02
C PRO A 61 13.78 44.86 -0.81
N HIS A 62 14.57 43.90 -1.28
CA HIS A 62 16.03 43.99 -1.35
C HIS A 62 16.45 43.89 -2.81
N PHE A 63 16.80 45.02 -3.43
CA PHE A 63 17.09 45.07 -4.86
C PHE A 63 18.38 44.34 -5.22
N THR A 64 18.23 43.20 -5.92
CA THR A 64 19.33 42.33 -6.35
C THR A 64 18.96 41.60 -7.64
N THR A 65 19.91 41.43 -8.57
CA THR A 65 19.75 40.53 -9.72
C THR A 65 20.26 39.10 -9.43
N HIS A 66 20.62 38.82 -8.17
CA HIS A 66 21.23 37.57 -7.72
C HIS A 66 20.53 36.98 -6.48
N SER A 67 20.36 35.66 -6.49
CA SER A 67 19.85 34.84 -5.38
C SER A 67 20.63 33.52 -5.30
N ASP A 68 20.73 32.92 -4.12
CA ASP A 68 21.46 31.65 -3.95
C ASP A 68 20.83 30.49 -4.75
N GLU A 69 19.52 30.55 -5.01
CA GLU A 69 18.82 29.58 -5.86
C GLU A 69 19.27 29.61 -7.33
N GLN A 70 19.81 30.74 -7.83
CA GLN A 70 20.43 30.78 -9.17
C GLN A 70 21.57 29.76 -9.31
N VAL A 71 22.27 29.40 -8.23
CA VAL A 71 23.33 28.39 -8.26
C VAL A 71 22.78 27.04 -8.72
N TRP A 72 21.62 26.62 -8.20
CA TRP A 72 20.98 25.35 -8.58
C TRP A 72 20.48 25.37 -10.02
N PHE A 73 19.87 26.47 -10.48
CA PHE A 73 19.46 26.63 -11.88
C PHE A 73 20.65 26.58 -12.84
N ILE A 74 21.78 27.22 -12.49
CA ILE A 74 23.01 27.20 -13.28
C ILE A 74 23.63 25.80 -13.32
N VAL A 75 23.70 25.10 -12.17
CA VAL A 75 24.18 23.70 -12.12
C VAL A 75 23.33 22.79 -13.00
N ALA A 76 22.00 22.88 -12.91
CA ALA A 76 21.09 22.08 -13.73
C ALA A 76 21.25 22.40 -15.24
N ALA A 77 21.36 23.67 -15.60
CA ALA A 77 21.62 24.10 -16.99
C ALA A 77 22.99 23.61 -17.51
N VAL A 78 24.02 23.56 -16.66
CA VAL A 78 25.34 22.99 -17.01
C VAL A 78 25.23 21.49 -17.25
N CYS A 79 24.52 20.73 -16.42
CA CYS A 79 24.25 19.31 -16.64
C CYS A 79 23.49 19.08 -17.96
N CYS A 80 22.46 19.88 -18.24
CA CYS A 80 21.75 19.91 -19.51
C CYS A 80 22.65 20.28 -20.69
N THR A 81 23.76 20.99 -20.51
CA THR A 81 24.68 21.33 -21.61
C THR A 81 25.72 20.23 -21.85
N VAL A 82 26.38 19.76 -20.79
CA VAL A 82 27.56 18.87 -20.87
C VAL A 82 27.20 17.48 -21.39
N ILE A 83 26.06 16.91 -20.95
CA ILE A 83 25.65 15.55 -21.31
C ILE A 83 25.30 15.42 -22.81
N PRO A 84 24.33 16.18 -23.37
CA PRO A 84 24.03 16.10 -24.81
C PRO A 84 25.19 16.63 -25.66
N GLY A 85 25.96 17.62 -25.21
CA GLY A 85 27.16 18.08 -25.92
C GLY A 85 28.19 16.97 -26.11
N THR A 86 28.47 16.20 -25.05
CA THR A 86 29.38 15.04 -25.12
C THR A 86 28.85 13.97 -26.08
N LEU A 87 27.56 13.65 -26.01
CA LEU A 87 26.93 12.68 -26.90
C LEU A 87 26.92 13.17 -28.37
N PHE A 88 26.68 14.45 -28.61
CA PHE A 88 26.72 15.08 -29.94
C PHE A 88 28.12 15.02 -30.55
N PHE A 89 29.18 15.36 -29.80
CA PHE A 89 30.55 15.23 -30.30
C PHE A 89 30.95 13.77 -30.54
N LEU A 90 30.49 12.82 -29.72
CA LEU A 90 30.65 11.38 -29.98
C LEU A 90 29.92 10.94 -31.25
N ARG A 91 28.69 11.42 -31.50
CA ARG A 91 27.98 11.22 -32.77
C ARG A 91 28.80 11.77 -33.94
N LEU A 92 29.24 13.02 -33.87
CA LEU A 92 29.97 13.69 -34.96
C LEU A 92 31.30 12.98 -35.26
N TYR A 93 32.07 12.61 -34.24
CA TYR A 93 33.27 11.77 -34.39
C TYR A 93 32.94 10.44 -35.09
N THR A 94 31.85 9.79 -34.70
CA THR A 94 31.42 8.49 -35.27
C THR A 94 31.03 8.63 -36.74
N ARG A 95 30.31 9.70 -37.11
CA ARG A 95 29.92 9.99 -38.50
C ARG A 95 31.14 10.33 -39.37
N LEU A 96 32.05 11.18 -38.87
CA LEU A 96 33.24 11.63 -39.60
C LEU A 96 34.36 10.58 -39.72
N ARG A 97 34.73 9.90 -38.62
CA ARG A 97 35.94 9.06 -38.56
C ARG A 97 35.68 7.57 -38.72
N ILE A 98 34.55 7.07 -38.21
CA ILE A 98 34.21 5.63 -38.22
C ILE A 98 33.35 5.29 -39.43
N ILE A 99 32.21 5.98 -39.60
CA ILE A 99 31.27 5.74 -40.71
C ILE A 99 31.73 6.45 -42.00
N ARG A 100 32.50 7.54 -41.87
CA ARG A 100 33.03 8.37 -42.97
C ARG A 100 31.96 8.87 -43.96
N LYS A 101 30.76 9.16 -43.44
CA LYS A 101 29.63 9.70 -44.21
C LYS A 101 28.85 10.70 -43.36
N ILE A 102 28.57 11.86 -43.95
CA ILE A 102 27.65 12.87 -43.43
C ILE A 102 26.38 12.79 -44.29
N ASP A 103 25.20 12.86 -43.66
CA ASP A 103 23.89 12.94 -44.33
C ASP A 103 23.14 14.19 -43.86
N LEU A 104 22.04 14.57 -44.52
CA LEU A 104 21.26 15.78 -44.20
C LEU A 104 20.84 15.88 -42.72
N MET A 105 20.57 14.74 -42.07
CA MET A 105 20.28 14.65 -40.63
C MET A 105 21.41 15.18 -39.74
N ASP A 106 22.66 15.07 -40.17
CA ASP A 106 23.81 15.54 -39.39
C ASP A 106 23.94 17.06 -39.48
N TYR A 107 23.75 17.63 -40.68
CA TYR A 107 23.69 19.08 -40.87
C TYR A 107 22.56 19.71 -40.04
N ALA A 108 21.37 19.09 -40.04
CA ALA A 108 20.27 19.51 -39.17
C ALA A 108 20.65 19.42 -37.67
N SER A 109 21.34 18.34 -37.25
CA SER A 109 21.80 18.21 -35.85
C SER A 109 22.89 19.23 -35.47
N ILE A 110 23.76 19.63 -36.40
CA ILE A 110 24.79 20.66 -36.20
C ILE A 110 24.12 22.03 -36.02
N LEU A 111 23.15 22.38 -36.87
CA LEU A 111 22.39 23.63 -36.74
C LEU A 111 21.59 23.69 -35.43
N GLY A 112 20.96 22.57 -35.04
CA GLY A 112 20.28 22.45 -33.74
C GLY A 112 21.24 22.61 -32.55
N PHE A 113 22.44 22.03 -32.61
CA PHE A 113 23.43 22.19 -31.55
C PHE A 113 24.00 23.62 -31.47
N ILE A 114 24.22 24.29 -32.61
CA ILE A 114 24.63 25.70 -32.66
C ILE A 114 23.54 26.60 -32.04
N GLY A 115 22.27 26.36 -32.39
CA GLY A 115 21.13 27.07 -31.80
C GLY A 115 21.04 26.88 -30.28
N PHE A 116 21.18 25.64 -29.80
CA PHE A 116 21.21 25.32 -28.37
C PHE A 116 22.36 26.02 -27.64
N MET A 117 23.58 26.04 -28.21
CA MET A 117 24.70 26.79 -27.62
C MET A 117 24.43 28.30 -27.60
N GLY A 118 23.73 28.84 -28.60
CA GLY A 118 23.21 30.21 -28.57
C GLY A 118 22.24 30.45 -27.41
N MET A 119 21.31 29.52 -27.17
CA MET A 119 20.37 29.58 -26.03
C MET A 119 21.06 29.47 -24.66
N VAL A 120 22.16 28.72 -24.56
CA VAL A 120 22.97 28.64 -23.32
C VAL A 120 23.72 29.94 -23.07
N VAL A 121 24.21 30.62 -24.13
CA VAL A 121 24.85 31.94 -24.02
C VAL A 121 23.84 33.01 -23.63
N VAL A 122 22.68 33.09 -24.31
CA VAL A 122 21.61 34.05 -24.00
C VAL A 122 21.00 33.78 -22.61
N GLY A 123 20.88 32.51 -22.21
CA GLY A 123 20.49 32.12 -20.85
C GLY A 123 21.36 32.74 -19.75
N LYS A 124 22.67 32.95 -19.97
CA LYS A 124 23.52 33.66 -19.00
C LYS A 124 23.15 35.13 -18.84
N PHE A 125 22.69 35.80 -19.90
CA PHE A 125 22.20 37.18 -19.81
C PHE A 125 20.82 37.24 -19.15
N VAL A 126 19.95 36.26 -19.40
CA VAL A 126 18.66 36.07 -18.70
C VAL A 126 18.87 35.92 -17.18
N PHE A 127 19.77 35.04 -16.74
CA PHE A 127 20.10 34.91 -15.31
C PHE A 127 20.75 36.19 -14.74
N LYS A 128 21.70 36.81 -15.47
CA LYS A 128 22.33 38.08 -15.03
C LYS A 128 21.32 39.22 -14.87
N ALA A 129 20.21 39.22 -15.62
CA ALA A 129 19.14 40.21 -15.53
C ALA A 129 18.10 39.91 -14.43
N GLY A 130 18.26 38.84 -13.64
CA GLY A 130 17.42 38.57 -12.46
C GLY A 130 16.48 37.35 -12.56
N ALA A 131 16.57 36.49 -13.58
CA ALA A 131 15.79 35.25 -13.58
C ALA A 131 16.12 34.40 -12.34
N GLY A 132 15.09 33.89 -11.65
CA GLY A 132 15.26 33.17 -10.38
C GLY A 132 15.40 34.09 -9.15
N VAL A 133 15.21 35.39 -9.30
CA VAL A 133 14.94 36.33 -8.20
C VAL A 133 13.45 36.69 -8.21
N HIS A 134 12.84 36.77 -7.03
CA HIS A 134 11.46 37.23 -6.86
C HIS A 134 11.28 38.65 -7.40
N GLN A 135 10.17 38.90 -8.10
CA GLN A 135 9.96 40.14 -8.85
C GLN A 135 9.89 41.40 -7.98
N TRP A 136 9.50 41.28 -6.70
CA TRP A 136 9.56 42.40 -5.74
C TRP A 136 10.98 42.77 -5.29
N ASN A 137 11.97 41.90 -5.53
CA ASN A 137 13.40 42.14 -5.30
C ASN A 137 14.13 42.62 -6.57
N LEU A 138 13.42 42.86 -7.69
CA LEU A 138 13.97 43.43 -8.92
C LEU A 138 13.46 44.85 -9.14
N GLN A 139 14.29 45.69 -9.77
CA GLN A 139 13.86 47.01 -10.25
C GLN A 139 13.27 46.89 -11.66
N ARG A 140 12.31 47.75 -12.02
CA ARG A 140 11.60 47.65 -13.32
C ARG A 140 12.52 47.67 -14.54
N LYS A 141 13.64 48.42 -14.50
CA LYS A 141 14.68 48.39 -15.55
C LYS A 141 15.30 46.99 -15.76
N ASP A 142 15.47 46.22 -14.69
CA ASP A 142 16.10 44.90 -14.72
C ASP A 142 15.11 43.84 -15.20
N LEU A 143 13.82 43.96 -14.83
CA LEU A 143 12.74 43.18 -15.45
C LEU A 143 12.67 43.45 -16.97
N ASN A 144 12.75 44.70 -17.42
CA ASN A 144 12.73 45.03 -18.85
C ASN A 144 13.95 44.44 -19.61
N ASN A 145 15.13 44.42 -18.97
CA ASN A 145 16.33 43.76 -19.49
C ASN A 145 16.16 42.22 -19.55
N LEU A 146 15.59 41.62 -18.50
CA LEU A 146 15.24 40.19 -18.44
C LEU A 146 14.28 39.80 -19.57
N LEU A 147 13.19 40.55 -19.75
CA LEU A 147 12.22 40.36 -20.83
C LEU A 147 12.87 40.49 -22.21
N TYR A 148 13.77 41.46 -22.42
CA TYR A 148 14.52 41.62 -23.67
C TYR A 148 15.32 40.35 -24.01
N TRP A 149 16.13 39.84 -23.08
CA TRP A 149 16.94 38.63 -23.32
C TRP A 149 16.07 37.38 -23.46
N MET A 150 14.92 37.29 -22.79
CA MET A 150 13.95 36.22 -23.01
C MET A 150 13.32 36.25 -24.42
N GLN A 151 13.11 37.42 -25.02
CA GLN A 151 12.64 37.48 -26.40
C GLN A 151 13.72 37.10 -27.41
N VAL A 152 14.99 37.42 -27.13
CA VAL A 152 16.13 36.87 -27.91
C VAL A 152 16.17 35.34 -27.78
N GLN A 153 15.97 34.79 -26.57
CA GLN A 153 15.90 33.34 -26.32
C GLN A 153 14.78 32.67 -27.14
N ASN A 154 13.59 33.26 -27.15
CA ASN A 154 12.42 32.77 -27.90
C ASN A 154 12.66 32.75 -29.42
N ILE A 155 13.27 33.80 -29.97
CA ILE A 155 13.60 33.89 -31.41
C ILE A 155 14.63 32.81 -31.81
N ILE A 156 15.58 32.46 -30.95
CA ILE A 156 16.56 31.39 -31.20
C ILE A 156 15.93 29.99 -31.01
N TYR A 157 14.97 29.85 -30.10
CA TYR A 157 14.33 28.58 -29.78
C TYR A 157 13.59 27.95 -30.97
N CYS A 158 12.71 28.69 -31.66
CA CYS A 158 11.91 28.17 -32.79
C CYS A 158 12.74 27.47 -33.90
N PRO A 159 13.81 28.07 -34.46
CA PRO A 159 14.66 27.38 -35.44
C PRO A 159 15.49 26.25 -34.81
N THR A 160 15.86 26.35 -33.52
CA THR A 160 16.62 25.31 -32.80
C THR A 160 15.81 24.02 -32.66
N ILE A 161 14.58 24.11 -32.13
CA ILE A 161 13.70 22.95 -31.94
C ILE A 161 13.26 22.36 -33.28
N PHE A 162 13.03 23.19 -34.31
CA PHE A 162 12.78 22.71 -35.67
C PHE A 162 13.95 21.88 -36.21
N CYS A 163 15.20 22.35 -36.11
CA CYS A 163 16.37 21.62 -36.61
C CYS A 163 16.55 20.26 -35.91
N ILE A 164 16.21 20.17 -34.63
CA ILE A 164 16.24 18.93 -33.85
C ILE A 164 15.14 17.96 -34.33
N LYS A 165 13.88 18.41 -34.42
CA LYS A 165 12.77 17.57 -34.90
C LYS A 165 12.99 17.11 -36.35
N LEU A 166 13.56 17.97 -37.20
CA LEU A 166 14.00 17.65 -38.56
C LEU A 166 15.10 16.56 -38.56
N ALA A 167 16.13 16.67 -37.71
CA ALA A 167 17.19 15.68 -37.61
C ALA A 167 16.66 14.29 -37.18
N ILE A 168 15.73 14.23 -36.23
CA ILE A 168 15.06 12.99 -35.80
C ILE A 168 14.26 12.39 -36.97
N LEU A 169 13.41 13.18 -37.64
CA LEU A 169 12.57 12.71 -38.74
C LEU A 169 13.38 12.24 -39.97
N LEU A 170 14.45 12.94 -40.33
CA LEU A 170 15.38 12.51 -41.38
C LEU A 170 16.11 11.20 -41.01
N GLN A 171 16.45 11.02 -39.73
CA GLN A 171 17.07 9.79 -39.26
C GLN A 171 16.08 8.60 -39.23
N TYR A 172 14.83 8.85 -38.86
CA TYR A 172 13.76 7.86 -38.93
C TYR A 172 13.43 7.45 -40.38
N LEU A 173 13.36 8.40 -41.31
CA LEU A 173 13.26 8.12 -42.75
C LEU A 173 14.38 7.21 -43.24
N ALA A 174 15.63 7.53 -42.90
CA ALA A 174 16.80 6.74 -43.31
C ALA A 174 16.83 5.31 -42.72
N ILE A 175 16.15 5.06 -41.60
CA ILE A 175 16.08 3.74 -40.94
C ILE A 175 14.89 2.91 -41.45
N PHE A 176 13.69 3.50 -41.54
CA PHE A 176 12.45 2.76 -41.75
C PHE A 176 11.82 2.92 -43.15
N ALA A 177 12.26 3.91 -43.93
CA ALA A 177 11.78 4.15 -45.31
C ALA A 177 12.86 4.77 -46.22
N PRO A 178 14.05 4.15 -46.36
CA PRO A 178 15.16 4.71 -47.16
C PRO A 178 14.84 4.84 -48.66
N ASN A 179 13.77 4.19 -49.14
CA ASN A 179 13.13 4.47 -50.42
C ASN A 179 11.60 4.42 -50.21
N ARG A 180 10.87 5.35 -50.84
CA ARG A 180 9.40 5.47 -50.81
C ARG A 180 8.66 4.17 -51.17
N ALA A 181 9.26 3.30 -51.97
CA ALA A 181 8.70 1.99 -52.32
C ALA A 181 8.63 0.99 -51.16
N ILE A 182 9.52 1.08 -50.16
CA ILE A 182 9.66 0.08 -49.08
C ILE A 182 8.58 0.25 -48.02
N ASN A 183 8.26 1.50 -47.67
CA ASN A 183 7.24 1.83 -46.68
C ASN A 183 6.63 3.20 -47.01
N PRO A 184 5.75 3.27 -48.03
CA PRO A 184 5.22 4.54 -48.54
C PRO A 184 4.45 5.31 -47.46
N LEU A 185 3.66 4.63 -46.63
CA LEU A 185 2.90 5.25 -45.54
C LEU A 185 3.81 5.98 -44.55
N PHE A 186 4.90 5.35 -44.13
CA PHE A 186 5.89 5.97 -43.23
C PHE A 186 6.63 7.12 -43.91
N TRP A 187 6.99 6.95 -45.19
CA TRP A 187 7.68 7.97 -45.97
C TRP A 187 6.85 9.25 -46.10
N TYR A 188 5.57 9.11 -46.48
CA TYR A 188 4.62 10.23 -46.55
C TYR A 188 4.41 10.87 -45.18
N ALA A 189 4.09 10.07 -44.14
CA ALA A 189 3.84 10.60 -42.79
C ALA A 189 5.02 11.41 -42.26
N SER A 190 6.26 10.93 -42.44
CA SER A 190 7.47 11.67 -42.06
C SER A 190 7.63 12.97 -42.85
N THR A 191 7.44 12.92 -44.18
CA THR A 191 7.64 14.06 -45.08
C THR A 191 6.59 15.14 -44.86
N THR A 192 5.32 14.77 -44.67
CA THR A 192 4.25 15.68 -44.27
C THR A 192 4.55 16.31 -42.91
N LEU A 193 5.00 15.54 -41.92
CA LEU A 193 5.30 16.08 -40.59
C LEU A 193 6.50 17.04 -40.60
N ILE A 194 7.52 16.80 -41.45
CA ILE A 194 8.60 17.77 -41.71
C ILE A 194 8.02 19.07 -42.29
N GLY A 195 7.18 18.97 -43.32
CA GLY A 195 6.59 20.14 -43.98
C GLY A 195 5.70 21.00 -43.07
N VAL A 196 4.84 20.36 -42.28
CA VAL A 196 3.94 21.09 -41.35
C VAL A 196 4.73 21.73 -40.21
N ASN A 197 5.76 21.07 -39.66
CA ASN A 197 6.62 21.70 -38.65
C ASN A 197 7.42 22.88 -39.22
N LEU A 198 7.95 22.77 -40.45
CA LEU A 198 8.65 23.88 -41.11
C LEU A 198 7.75 25.12 -41.24
N VAL A 199 6.53 24.94 -41.77
CA VAL A 199 5.54 26.03 -41.87
C VAL A 199 5.19 26.58 -40.49
N TYR A 200 4.96 25.72 -39.50
CA TYR A 200 4.61 26.12 -38.14
C TYR A 200 5.68 27.00 -37.49
N TYR A 201 6.94 26.56 -37.45
CA TYR A 201 8.00 27.31 -36.76
C TYR A 201 8.40 28.59 -37.51
N ILE A 202 8.26 28.66 -38.84
CA ILE A 202 8.38 29.92 -39.60
C ILE A 202 7.30 30.91 -39.16
N ILE A 203 6.04 30.47 -39.04
CA ILE A 203 4.93 31.33 -38.59
C ILE A 203 5.15 31.76 -37.13
N SER A 204 5.44 30.84 -36.21
CA SER A 204 5.63 31.16 -34.79
C SER A 204 6.81 32.10 -34.56
N MET A 205 7.94 31.91 -35.26
CA MET A 205 9.08 32.85 -35.23
C MET A 205 8.69 34.23 -35.78
N SER A 206 7.95 34.29 -36.89
CA SER A 206 7.51 35.55 -37.51
C SER A 206 6.56 36.32 -36.59
N VAL A 207 5.58 35.64 -35.98
CA VAL A 207 4.67 36.27 -35.00
C VAL A 207 5.42 36.72 -33.76
N SER A 208 6.40 35.94 -33.26
CA SER A 208 7.21 36.31 -32.08
C SER A 208 8.06 37.57 -32.31
N ILE A 209 8.62 37.77 -33.51
CA ILE A 209 9.42 38.96 -33.84
C ILE A 209 8.55 40.23 -33.95
N TRP A 210 7.32 40.09 -34.46
CA TRP A 210 6.40 41.19 -34.78
C TRP A 210 5.19 41.26 -33.82
N ALA A 211 5.30 40.69 -32.62
CA ALA A 211 4.19 40.52 -31.68
C ALA A 211 3.58 41.84 -31.17
N CYS A 212 4.34 42.95 -31.19
CA CYS A 212 3.86 44.28 -30.82
C CYS A 212 4.25 45.35 -31.85
N SER A 213 3.47 46.42 -31.89
CA SER A 213 3.77 47.67 -32.59
C SER A 213 3.65 48.85 -31.62
N PRO A 214 4.75 49.60 -31.34
CA PRO A 214 6.12 49.31 -31.75
C PRO A 214 6.69 48.05 -31.08
N ARG A 215 7.72 47.45 -31.69
CA ARG A 215 8.35 46.20 -31.24
C ARG A 215 8.89 46.27 -29.81
N GLU A 216 9.35 47.44 -29.38
CA GLU A 216 9.93 47.68 -28.05
C GLU A 216 8.94 47.41 -26.91
N LYS A 217 7.63 47.47 -27.17
CA LYS A 217 6.60 47.16 -26.17
C LYS A 217 6.62 45.70 -25.71
N ILE A 218 7.26 44.78 -26.44
CA ILE A 218 7.38 43.36 -26.02
C ILE A 218 8.20 43.23 -24.71
N TRP A 219 9.12 44.15 -24.43
CA TRP A 219 9.99 44.12 -23.24
C TRP A 219 10.04 45.44 -22.44
N ASN A 220 9.22 46.43 -22.82
CA ASN A 220 9.08 47.69 -22.09
C ASN A 220 7.60 48.11 -22.08
N ASP A 221 6.90 47.78 -20.99
CA ASP A 221 5.46 48.01 -20.83
C ASP A 221 5.08 49.50 -20.95
N LEU A 222 5.97 50.39 -20.52
CA LEU A 222 5.84 51.85 -20.54
C LEU A 222 5.74 52.46 -21.94
N VAL A 223 6.10 51.73 -23.01
CA VAL A 223 5.98 52.22 -24.40
C VAL A 223 4.52 52.11 -24.87
N PRO A 224 3.86 53.19 -25.34
CA PRO A 224 2.50 53.10 -25.86
C PRO A 224 2.46 52.32 -27.18
N GLY A 225 1.47 51.44 -27.34
CA GLY A 225 1.37 50.55 -28.49
C GLY A 225 0.39 49.40 -28.28
N LYS A 226 0.32 48.48 -29.25
CA LYS A 226 -0.53 47.28 -29.20
C LYS A 226 0.31 46.01 -29.33
N CYS A 227 -0.13 44.94 -28.66
CA CYS A 227 0.51 43.63 -28.65
C CYS A 227 -0.52 42.51 -28.88
N LEU A 228 -0.08 41.40 -29.45
CA LEU A 228 -0.76 40.10 -29.35
C LEU A 228 -0.59 39.54 -27.93
N ASP A 229 -1.48 38.64 -27.50
CA ASP A 229 -1.34 37.97 -26.20
C ASP A 229 -0.19 36.94 -26.24
N ASN A 230 0.86 37.25 -25.47
CA ASN A 230 2.04 36.41 -25.30
C ASN A 230 1.69 35.05 -24.66
N ASN A 231 0.71 34.99 -23.76
CA ASN A 231 0.35 33.74 -23.07
C ASN A 231 -0.35 32.76 -24.01
N THR A 232 -1.32 33.23 -24.80
CA THR A 232 -1.92 32.47 -25.91
C THR A 232 -0.87 32.01 -26.92
N MET A 233 0.08 32.87 -27.31
CA MET A 233 1.14 32.52 -28.26
C MET A 233 2.08 31.41 -27.75
N ILE A 234 2.49 31.47 -26.48
CA ILE A 234 3.33 30.42 -25.90
C ILE A 234 2.52 29.13 -25.68
N LEU A 235 1.26 29.20 -25.24
CA LEU A 235 0.41 28.01 -25.11
C LEU A 235 0.24 27.29 -26.46
N ILE A 236 -0.02 28.02 -27.54
CA ILE A 236 -0.13 27.46 -28.89
C ILE A 236 1.19 26.77 -29.31
N THR A 237 2.34 27.33 -28.92
CA THR A 237 3.67 26.72 -29.14
C THR A 237 3.87 25.44 -28.33
N CYS A 238 3.50 25.42 -27.05
CA CYS A 238 3.63 24.25 -26.19
C CYS A 238 2.71 23.10 -26.63
N LEU A 239 1.46 23.41 -27.01
CA LEU A 239 0.52 22.42 -27.54
C LEU A 239 1.01 21.84 -28.87
N TRP A 240 1.59 22.67 -29.75
CA TRP A 240 2.21 22.17 -30.99
C TRP A 240 3.43 21.28 -30.72
N ASN A 241 4.28 21.63 -29.75
CA ASN A 241 5.42 20.80 -29.38
C ASN A 241 4.97 19.41 -28.92
N ILE A 242 4.06 19.34 -27.94
CA ILE A 242 3.53 18.06 -27.43
C ILE A 242 2.91 17.23 -28.56
N LEU A 243 2.09 17.84 -29.41
CA LEU A 243 1.46 17.14 -30.53
C LEU A 243 2.50 16.60 -31.53
N SER A 244 3.46 17.44 -31.94
CA SER A 244 4.50 17.05 -32.89
C SER A 244 5.44 15.98 -32.32
N ASP A 245 5.79 16.03 -31.03
CA ASP A 245 6.64 15.02 -30.39
C ASP A 245 5.93 13.69 -30.19
N ILE A 246 4.63 13.69 -29.83
CA ILE A 246 3.82 12.46 -29.81
C ILE A 246 3.73 11.86 -31.21
N MET A 247 3.53 12.66 -32.25
CA MET A 247 3.50 12.19 -33.64
C MET A 247 4.86 11.60 -34.06
N ILE A 248 5.98 12.24 -33.70
CA ILE A 248 7.34 11.71 -33.95
C ILE A 248 7.56 10.39 -33.19
N LEU A 249 7.16 10.32 -31.93
CA LEU A 249 7.35 9.17 -31.04
C LEU A 249 6.59 7.92 -31.52
N VAL A 250 5.33 8.09 -31.93
CA VAL A 250 4.44 6.98 -32.37
C VAL A 250 4.84 6.42 -33.74
N LEU A 251 5.33 7.28 -34.64
CA LEU A 251 5.61 6.96 -36.05
C LEU A 251 6.45 5.66 -36.26
N PRO A 252 7.60 5.43 -35.58
CA PRO A 252 8.40 4.21 -35.72
C PRO A 252 7.88 2.99 -34.94
N VAL A 253 6.92 3.11 -34.02
CA VAL A 253 6.50 2.01 -33.12
C VAL A 253 6.04 0.78 -33.92
N ARG A 254 5.17 0.97 -34.91
CA ARG A 254 4.67 -0.10 -35.80
C ARG A 254 5.76 -0.76 -36.66
N GLY A 255 6.86 -0.05 -36.91
CA GLY A 255 8.05 -0.59 -37.59
C GLY A 255 8.90 -1.44 -36.65
N VAL A 256 9.24 -0.91 -35.47
CA VAL A 256 10.05 -1.58 -34.46
C VAL A 256 9.40 -2.86 -33.93
N TRP A 257 8.08 -2.86 -33.71
CA TRP A 257 7.36 -4.04 -33.20
C TRP A 257 7.40 -5.25 -34.14
N LYS A 258 7.65 -5.06 -35.45
CA LYS A 258 7.82 -6.15 -36.41
C LYS A 258 9.23 -6.76 -36.43
N LEU A 259 10.21 -6.14 -35.76
CA LEU A 259 11.60 -6.59 -35.78
C LEU A 259 11.88 -7.60 -34.65
N ARG A 260 12.03 -8.88 -35.01
CA ARG A 260 12.56 -9.92 -34.11
C ARG A 260 14.02 -9.59 -33.74
N MET A 261 14.27 -9.10 -32.52
CA MET A 261 15.59 -8.65 -32.07
C MET A 261 15.96 -9.18 -30.68
N PRO A 262 17.25 -9.50 -30.41
CA PRO A 262 17.72 -9.94 -29.10
C PRO A 262 17.44 -8.92 -27.98
N LYS A 263 17.16 -9.41 -26.75
CA LYS A 263 16.75 -8.59 -25.59
C LYS A 263 17.61 -7.33 -25.39
N LYS A 264 18.94 -7.42 -25.48
CA LYS A 264 19.87 -6.27 -25.34
C LYS A 264 19.64 -5.15 -26.38
N LYS A 265 19.29 -5.48 -27.63
CA LYS A 265 18.96 -4.48 -28.68
C LYS A 265 17.56 -3.91 -28.50
N ARG A 266 16.60 -4.71 -28.01
CA ARG A 266 15.25 -4.23 -27.65
C ARG A 266 15.32 -3.19 -26.52
N VAL A 267 16.10 -3.44 -25.46
CA VAL A 267 16.29 -2.50 -24.34
C VAL A 267 16.83 -1.15 -24.81
N GLY A 268 17.88 -1.13 -25.65
CA GLY A 268 18.43 0.14 -26.18
C GLY A 268 17.44 0.97 -26.99
N ILE A 269 16.51 0.32 -27.70
CA ILE A 269 15.45 1.00 -28.47
C ILE A 269 14.29 1.46 -27.56
N VAL A 270 13.97 0.70 -26.50
CA VAL A 270 12.99 1.14 -25.48
C VAL A 270 13.51 2.37 -24.73
N LEU A 271 14.78 2.40 -24.35
CA LEU A 271 15.41 3.57 -23.71
C LEU A 271 15.38 4.81 -24.61
N LEU A 272 15.64 4.64 -25.91
CA LEU A 272 15.55 5.71 -26.90
C LEU A 272 14.13 6.32 -26.97
N PHE A 273 13.09 5.49 -26.98
CA PHE A 273 11.71 5.98 -26.92
C PHE A 273 11.34 6.59 -25.56
N GLY A 274 11.88 6.05 -24.46
CA GLY A 274 11.79 6.66 -23.14
C GLY A 274 12.31 8.10 -23.11
N THR A 275 13.45 8.38 -23.76
CA THR A 275 13.97 9.76 -23.86
C THR A 275 13.09 10.70 -24.70
N GLY A 276 12.29 10.18 -25.63
CA GLY A 276 11.26 10.96 -26.33
C GLY A 276 10.04 11.27 -25.45
N LEU A 277 9.58 10.30 -24.66
CA LEU A 277 8.48 10.51 -23.70
C LEU A 277 8.83 11.55 -22.62
N LEU A 278 10.10 11.58 -22.18
CA LEU A 278 10.60 12.61 -21.26
C LEU A 278 10.50 14.04 -21.85
N ALA A 279 10.64 14.22 -23.16
CA ALA A 279 10.50 15.54 -23.81
C ALA A 279 9.04 16.02 -23.86
N CYS A 280 8.08 15.09 -23.94
CA CYS A 280 6.66 15.42 -23.74
C CYS A 280 6.37 15.85 -22.29
N ILE A 281 7.04 15.21 -21.31
CA ILE A 281 6.91 15.55 -19.89
C ILE A 281 7.52 16.93 -19.58
N THR A 282 8.68 17.30 -20.15
CA THR A 282 9.24 18.66 -19.98
C THR A 282 8.30 19.73 -20.55
N ASN A 283 7.64 19.48 -21.68
CA ASN A 283 6.62 20.39 -22.20
C ASN A 283 5.37 20.51 -21.29
N ALA A 284 4.97 19.44 -20.60
CA ALA A 284 3.88 19.52 -19.62
C ALA A 284 4.25 20.41 -18.41
N PHE A 285 5.50 20.34 -17.94
CA PHE A 285 6.00 21.27 -16.91
C PHE A 285 6.07 22.72 -17.41
N ILE A 286 6.50 22.96 -18.65
CA ILE A 286 6.46 24.29 -19.29
C ILE A 286 5.03 24.89 -19.21
N ILE A 287 4.01 24.12 -19.58
CA ILE A 287 2.60 24.57 -19.47
C ILE A 287 2.20 24.87 -18.02
N MET A 288 2.61 24.04 -17.05
CA MET A 288 2.32 24.29 -15.62
C MET A 288 2.92 25.62 -15.14
N TYR A 289 4.18 25.92 -15.48
CA TYR A 289 4.81 27.18 -15.07
C TYR A 289 4.22 28.40 -15.80
N LEU A 290 3.78 28.26 -17.05
CA LEU A 290 3.04 29.32 -17.76
C LEU A 290 1.70 29.65 -17.08
N ILE A 291 0.97 28.64 -16.58
CA ILE A 291 -0.27 28.86 -15.81
C ILE A 291 0.03 29.54 -14.45
N ARG A 292 1.19 29.29 -13.85
CA ARG A 292 1.64 30.05 -12.65
C ARG A 292 2.02 31.49 -12.95
N MET A 293 2.38 31.81 -14.20
CA MET A 293 2.69 33.16 -14.66
C MET A 293 1.47 33.94 -15.18
N SER A 294 0.31 33.29 -15.38
CA SER A 294 -0.91 33.96 -15.84
C SER A 294 -1.72 34.56 -14.67
N GLY A 295 -1.27 35.69 -14.14
CA GLY A 295 -1.98 36.46 -13.11
C GLY A 295 -1.37 37.84 -12.88
N ASP A 296 -2.19 38.81 -12.47
CA ASP A 296 -1.79 40.23 -12.35
C ASP A 296 -0.83 40.49 -11.17
N THR A 297 -0.72 39.51 -10.26
CA THR A 297 0.22 39.49 -9.12
C THR A 297 1.24 38.35 -9.22
N ALA A 298 1.44 37.76 -10.42
CA ALA A 298 2.34 36.64 -10.60
C ALA A 298 3.81 37.07 -10.55
N ASP A 299 4.61 36.37 -9.73
CA ASP A 299 6.07 36.50 -9.68
C ASP A 299 6.70 35.87 -10.93
N ALA A 300 6.78 36.64 -12.01
CA ALA A 300 7.19 36.15 -13.30
C ALA A 300 8.69 35.84 -13.32
N SER A 301 9.53 36.74 -12.80
CA SER A 301 11.00 36.60 -12.85
C SER A 301 11.52 35.36 -12.12
N TYR A 302 10.88 34.94 -11.02
CA TYR A 302 11.22 33.69 -10.35
C TYR A 302 10.80 32.47 -11.20
N ASN A 303 9.55 32.42 -11.66
CA ASN A 303 9.03 31.31 -12.47
C ASN A 303 9.70 31.18 -13.85
N MET A 304 10.26 32.27 -14.38
CA MET A 304 11.04 32.30 -15.63
C MET A 304 12.32 31.45 -15.57
N ALA A 305 12.96 31.29 -14.40
CA ALA A 305 14.13 30.40 -14.27
C ALA A 305 13.74 28.93 -14.45
N TRP A 306 12.64 28.49 -13.82
CA TRP A 306 12.08 27.15 -14.02
C TRP A 306 11.67 26.92 -15.48
N LEU A 307 10.96 27.86 -16.08
CA LEU A 307 10.57 27.82 -17.50
C LEU A 307 11.78 27.64 -18.42
N GLY A 308 12.83 28.43 -18.22
CA GLY A 308 14.09 28.35 -18.98
C GLY A 308 14.82 27.02 -18.81
N LEU A 309 14.80 26.44 -17.60
CA LEU A 309 15.41 25.13 -17.33
C LEU A 309 14.65 23.99 -18.06
N PHE A 310 13.32 23.98 -18.05
CA PHE A 310 12.56 22.94 -18.77
C PHE A 310 12.67 23.07 -20.30
N VAL A 311 12.76 24.29 -20.83
CA VAL A 311 13.08 24.53 -22.26
C VAL A 311 14.49 24.02 -22.60
N ALA A 312 15.48 24.26 -21.75
CA ALA A 312 16.82 23.71 -21.93
C ALA A 312 16.81 22.17 -21.90
N ALA A 313 16.03 21.57 -21.00
CA ALA A 313 15.89 20.12 -20.87
C ALA A 313 15.21 19.46 -22.09
N GLU A 314 14.16 20.06 -22.65
CA GLU A 314 13.51 19.60 -23.89
C GLU A 314 14.54 19.51 -25.04
N VAL A 315 15.23 20.62 -25.31
CA VAL A 315 16.24 20.72 -26.39
C VAL A 315 17.38 19.73 -26.15
N SER A 316 17.80 19.55 -24.90
CA SER A 316 18.82 18.58 -24.48
C SER A 316 18.39 17.13 -24.77
N LEU A 317 17.16 16.75 -24.43
CA LEU A 317 16.62 15.42 -24.66
C LEU A 317 16.54 15.10 -26.16
N GLY A 318 16.13 16.08 -26.99
CA GLY A 318 16.13 15.95 -28.44
C GLY A 318 17.54 15.68 -29.02
N ILE A 319 18.56 16.41 -28.54
CA ILE A 319 19.96 16.17 -28.93
C ILE A 319 20.45 14.79 -28.48
N CYS A 320 20.06 14.33 -27.29
CA CYS A 320 20.34 12.98 -26.80
C CYS A 320 19.72 11.89 -27.71
N VAL A 321 18.43 12.00 -28.05
CA VAL A 321 17.72 11.06 -28.94
C VAL A 321 18.46 10.90 -30.29
N ILE A 322 18.84 12.02 -30.91
CA ILE A 322 19.62 12.03 -32.15
C ILE A 322 20.99 11.33 -31.93
N SER A 323 21.63 11.57 -30.79
CA SER A 323 23.02 11.16 -30.56
C SER A 323 23.20 9.70 -30.13
N PHE A 324 22.18 9.05 -29.56
CA PHE A 324 22.28 7.64 -29.14
C PHE A 324 22.31 6.65 -30.31
N LEU A 325 21.53 6.87 -31.38
CA LEU A 325 21.37 5.89 -32.46
C LEU A 325 22.68 5.51 -33.21
N PRO A 326 23.65 6.42 -33.44
CA PRO A 326 24.95 6.06 -34.01
C PRO A 326 25.91 5.37 -33.02
N LEU A 327 25.69 5.51 -31.71
CA LEU A 327 26.65 5.14 -30.67
C LEU A 327 27.02 3.63 -30.62
N PRO A 328 26.15 2.66 -30.96
CA PRO A 328 26.55 1.26 -31.06
C PRO A 328 27.74 1.04 -32.02
N LYS A 329 27.80 1.75 -33.17
CA LYS A 329 28.93 1.64 -34.11
C LYS A 329 30.23 2.23 -33.57
N PHE A 330 30.16 3.16 -32.61
CA PHE A 330 31.32 3.63 -31.85
C PHE A 330 31.80 2.58 -30.85
N ILE A 331 30.86 1.96 -30.12
CA ILE A 331 31.17 0.90 -29.14
C ILE A 331 31.77 -0.33 -29.84
N ASP A 332 31.24 -0.74 -30.99
CA ASP A 332 31.79 -1.86 -31.78
C ASP A 332 33.22 -1.55 -32.27
N ALA A 333 33.50 -0.32 -32.71
CA ALA A 333 34.78 0.08 -33.30
C ALA A 333 35.87 0.53 -32.29
N LYS A 334 35.50 0.92 -31.06
CA LYS A 334 36.42 1.48 -30.04
C LYS A 334 36.22 0.95 -28.62
N GLY A 335 35.07 0.33 -28.32
CA GLY A 335 34.60 0.06 -26.95
C GLY A 335 35.60 -0.65 -26.05
N ARG A 336 36.28 -1.71 -26.53
CA ARG A 336 37.26 -2.47 -25.73
C ARG A 336 38.48 -1.67 -25.23
N LYS A 337 38.82 -0.52 -25.86
CA LYS A 337 39.85 0.43 -25.38
C LYS A 337 39.29 1.70 -24.75
N TRP A 338 37.98 1.94 -24.88
CA TRP A 338 37.32 3.15 -24.38
C TRP A 338 36.68 2.93 -23.01
N LEU A 339 35.95 1.83 -22.83
CA LEU A 339 35.40 1.40 -21.54
C LEU A 339 36.51 1.16 -20.49
N SER A 340 37.65 0.62 -20.92
CA SER A 340 38.85 0.41 -20.09
C SER A 340 39.66 1.69 -19.81
N ASN A 341 39.31 2.82 -20.43
CA ASN A 341 39.92 4.12 -20.14
C ASN A 341 38.99 5.07 -19.36
N ILE A 342 37.67 4.85 -19.38
CA ILE A 342 36.69 5.57 -18.56
C ILE A 342 36.61 5.02 -17.13
N THR A 343 36.95 3.75 -16.92
CA THR A 343 37.03 3.10 -15.60
C THR A 343 38.29 3.47 -14.82
N ARG A 344 39.43 3.64 -15.52
CA ARG A 344 40.75 3.94 -14.93
C ARG A 344 40.82 5.12 -13.93
N PRO A 345 40.12 6.26 -14.11
CA PRO A 345 40.17 7.37 -13.14
C PRO A 345 39.59 7.01 -11.77
N PHE A 346 38.64 6.07 -11.71
CA PHE A 346 38.06 5.61 -10.44
C PHE A 346 38.94 4.58 -9.72
N GLU A 347 39.64 3.71 -10.46
CA GLU A 347 40.58 2.75 -9.88
C GLU A 347 41.82 3.44 -9.26
N SER A 348 42.32 4.51 -9.88
CA SER A 348 43.62 5.10 -9.51
C SER A 348 43.66 5.82 -8.17
N SER A 349 42.52 6.26 -7.63
CA SER A 349 42.47 6.93 -6.32
C SER A 349 42.55 5.92 -5.16
N TRP A 350 41.68 4.90 -5.18
CA TRP A 350 41.59 3.85 -4.15
C TRP A 350 42.86 2.99 -4.04
N ALA A 351 43.56 2.76 -5.15
CA ALA A 351 44.76 1.91 -5.19
C ALA A 351 45.98 2.47 -4.44
N SER A 352 45.94 3.73 -4.00
CA SER A 352 47.05 4.40 -3.28
C SER A 352 47.05 4.13 -1.76
N LEU A 353 45.87 4.04 -1.13
CA LEU A 353 45.72 3.84 0.32
C LEU A 353 45.96 2.37 0.75
N MET A 354 45.62 1.41 -0.11
CA MET A 354 45.65 -0.04 0.17
C MET A 354 47.02 -0.72 -0.08
N ARG A 355 48.15 0.03 -0.19
CA ARG A 355 49.48 -0.55 -0.49
C ARG A 355 50.55 -0.30 0.60
N SER A 356 50.11 -0.14 1.85
CA SER A 356 50.99 0.10 3.01
C SER A 356 51.21 -1.10 3.94
N ARG A 357 50.54 -2.25 3.70
CA ARG A 357 50.76 -3.50 4.45
C ARG A 357 50.79 -4.74 3.55
N LEU A 358 51.52 -5.76 4.02
CA LEU A 358 51.67 -7.11 3.46
C LEU A 358 52.39 -7.21 2.11
N THR A 359 53.72 -7.09 2.18
CA THR A 359 54.63 -7.85 1.30
C THR A 359 55.03 -9.17 1.99
N ARG A 360 55.58 -10.12 1.19
CA ARG A 360 55.99 -11.50 1.57
C ARG A 360 54.78 -12.45 1.79
N THR A 361 54.76 -13.67 1.25
CA THR A 361 55.77 -14.37 0.43
C THR A 361 55.09 -15.27 -0.62
N SER A 362 55.77 -15.55 -1.73
CA SER A 362 55.25 -16.34 -2.86
C SER A 362 56.00 -17.66 -3.05
N ARG A 363 55.33 -18.61 -3.75
CA ARG A 363 55.79 -19.84 -4.45
C ARG A 363 55.05 -21.10 -3.98
N SER A 364 54.74 -22.10 -4.83
CA SER A 364 54.71 -22.14 -6.33
C SER A 364 54.24 -23.52 -6.84
N ARG A 365 53.64 -23.57 -8.04
CA ARG A 365 53.61 -24.73 -8.98
C ARG A 365 52.87 -26.00 -8.53
N THR A 366 52.44 -26.91 -9.41
CA THR A 366 51.82 -26.83 -10.76
C THR A 366 51.07 -28.16 -11.02
N GLU A 367 50.25 -28.20 -12.08
CA GLU A 367 49.98 -29.38 -12.93
C GLU A 367 49.08 -30.55 -12.41
N ASP A 368 48.06 -30.83 -13.23
CA ASP A 368 47.63 -32.12 -13.81
C ASP A 368 46.75 -33.18 -13.06
N ASP A 369 45.57 -33.35 -13.67
CA ASP A 369 44.92 -34.60 -14.15
C ASP A 369 44.19 -35.65 -13.30
N SER A 370 43.16 -36.19 -13.98
CA SER A 370 42.59 -37.55 -13.93
C SER A 370 41.53 -37.96 -12.88
N TYR A 371 40.29 -37.99 -13.38
CA TYR A 371 39.22 -39.01 -13.23
C TYR A 371 39.30 -40.18 -12.20
N HIS A 372 38.11 -40.41 -11.61
CA HIS A 372 37.43 -41.69 -11.32
C HIS A 372 37.58 -42.48 -9.99
N ALA A 373 36.38 -42.86 -9.51
CA ALA A 373 36.00 -44.15 -8.90
C ALA A 373 36.06 -44.38 -7.36
N ILE A 374 34.91 -44.17 -6.72
CA ILE A 374 34.11 -45.19 -5.99
C ILE A 374 34.86 -46.17 -5.05
N SER A 375 34.58 -46.10 -3.75
CA SER A 375 34.14 -47.27 -2.96
C SER A 375 33.47 -46.89 -1.63
N LEU A 376 32.54 -47.75 -1.21
CA LEU A 376 31.82 -47.81 0.09
C LEU A 376 32.31 -49.08 0.84
N PRO A 377 31.82 -49.43 2.05
CA PRO A 377 31.38 -48.66 3.24
C PRO A 377 32.29 -49.12 4.44
N PRO A 378 31.88 -49.64 5.63
CA PRO A 378 30.65 -49.49 6.45
C PRO A 378 30.84 -49.31 8.00
N ILE A 379 29.72 -49.01 8.68
CA ILE A 379 29.28 -49.50 10.03
C ILE A 379 30.22 -49.33 11.25
N SER A 380 29.74 -48.63 12.28
CA SER A 380 29.44 -49.27 13.58
C SER A 380 28.54 -48.40 14.49
N ASN A 381 27.69 -49.06 15.28
CA ASN A 381 26.78 -48.48 16.27
C ASN A 381 27.25 -48.84 17.69
N ARG A 382 27.03 -47.94 18.67
CA ARG A 382 26.47 -48.14 20.04
C ARG A 382 26.80 -46.92 20.92
N HIS A 383 25.84 -46.31 21.62
CA HIS A 383 25.28 -46.73 22.91
C HIS A 383 26.35 -47.03 23.98
N THR A 384 26.42 -46.23 25.04
CA THR A 384 25.69 -46.52 26.31
C THR A 384 25.71 -45.29 27.25
N SER A 385 24.94 -45.36 28.34
CA SER A 385 24.70 -44.31 29.34
C SER A 385 24.93 -44.83 30.75
N SER A 386 25.44 -44.00 31.67
CA SER A 386 25.44 -44.22 33.13
C SER A 386 25.72 -42.88 33.86
N GLU A 387 24.83 -42.40 34.73
CA GLU A 387 24.90 -42.47 36.23
C GLU A 387 25.95 -41.52 36.85
N ILE A 388 25.60 -40.43 37.56
CA ILE A 388 24.91 -40.27 38.88
C ILE A 388 25.83 -40.51 40.10
N GLN A 389 26.24 -39.42 40.78
CA GLN A 389 26.14 -39.12 42.23
C GLN A 389 26.90 -37.78 42.51
N PHE A 390 26.31 -36.73 43.08
CA PHE A 390 25.79 -36.48 44.46
C PHE A 390 26.84 -36.02 45.49
N GLY A 391 26.61 -34.83 46.09
CA GLY A 391 27.40 -34.24 47.18
C GLY A 391 26.51 -33.37 48.10
N LYS A 392 26.76 -33.45 49.42
CA LYS A 392 25.98 -32.87 50.55
C LYS A 392 26.06 -31.32 50.56
N VAL A 393 25.06 -30.50 50.95
CA VAL A 393 24.01 -30.50 52.03
C VAL A 393 24.48 -29.78 53.32
N GLU A 394 23.66 -28.80 53.77
CA GLU A 394 23.67 -28.07 55.08
C GLU A 394 24.84 -27.08 55.38
N THR A 395 24.75 -26.06 56.25
CA THR A 395 23.73 -25.67 57.27
C THR A 395 23.55 -24.12 57.46
N ALA A 396 22.76 -23.71 58.48
CA ALA A 396 22.16 -22.40 58.78
C ALA A 396 23.06 -21.20 59.25
N ARG A 397 22.59 -19.97 58.92
CA ARG A 397 22.09 -18.85 59.81
C ARG A 397 22.34 -18.92 61.36
N PRO A 398 22.18 -17.82 62.17
CA PRO A 398 22.05 -16.36 61.89
C PRO A 398 22.62 -15.35 62.98
N THR A 399 22.20 -14.07 62.92
CA THR A 399 21.69 -13.17 64.01
C THR A 399 22.48 -12.02 64.70
N ILE A 400 21.78 -10.86 64.78
CA ILE A 400 21.60 -9.86 65.89
C ILE A 400 22.63 -8.72 66.14
N MET A 401 22.17 -7.47 65.92
CA MET A 401 22.13 -6.39 66.93
C MET A 401 20.99 -5.36 66.63
N ARG A 402 20.64 -4.45 67.55
CA ARG A 402 19.26 -3.85 67.61
C ARG A 402 19.07 -2.56 68.46
N ALA A 403 18.93 -1.37 67.84
CA ALA A 403 18.35 -0.13 68.43
C ALA A 403 18.09 0.97 67.35
N GLY A 404 17.13 1.91 67.43
CA GLY A 404 15.92 1.99 68.28
C GLY A 404 15.25 3.40 68.35
N LEU A 405 13.90 3.45 68.24
CA LEU A 405 12.91 4.29 69.01
C LEU A 405 13.00 5.86 68.99
N LEU A 406 11.95 6.72 69.09
CA LEU A 406 10.47 6.64 69.16
C LEU A 406 9.80 8.06 69.06
N LYS A 407 8.50 8.14 68.66
CA LYS A 407 7.46 9.18 69.00
C LYS A 407 7.67 10.65 68.51
N SER A 408 6.69 11.57 68.48
CA SER A 408 5.20 11.62 68.31
C SER A 408 4.77 13.12 68.11
N SER A 409 3.51 13.65 68.12
CA SER A 409 2.14 13.16 68.41
C SER A 409 1.01 14.12 67.91
N ARG A 410 -0.04 13.56 67.28
CA ARG A 410 -1.48 13.96 67.16
C ARG A 410 -2.07 15.29 67.72
N SER A 411 -2.92 15.94 66.89
CA SER A 411 -4.27 16.53 67.21
C SER A 411 -4.93 17.00 65.88
N ALA A 412 -6.19 16.77 65.46
CA ALA A 412 -7.54 16.73 66.10
C ALA A 412 -8.05 18.16 66.48
N VAL A 413 -9.25 18.67 66.16
CA VAL A 413 -10.66 18.17 66.30
C VAL A 413 -11.68 19.05 65.48
N ARG A 414 -12.87 18.50 65.09
CA ARG A 414 -14.27 19.06 64.80
C ARG A 414 -14.53 20.59 64.53
N SER A 415 -15.64 21.08 63.92
CA SER A 415 -16.79 20.56 63.11
C SER A 415 -17.74 21.71 62.62
N SER A 416 -18.86 21.35 61.95
CA SER A 416 -20.20 21.99 61.90
C SER A 416 -20.53 23.25 61.04
N HIS A 417 -21.32 22.99 59.98
CA HIS A 417 -22.63 23.57 59.58
C HIS A 417 -22.89 25.04 59.14
N LEU A 418 -23.61 25.10 57.99
CA LEU A 418 -24.79 25.93 57.62
C LEU A 418 -24.66 27.45 57.29
N ALA A 419 -24.71 27.73 55.98
CA ALA A 419 -25.62 28.64 55.25
C ALA A 419 -26.17 29.96 55.86
N THR A 420 -26.21 31.04 55.06
CA THR A 420 -27.46 31.63 54.49
C THR A 420 -27.22 32.90 53.63
N ILE A 421 -27.71 32.85 52.38
CA ILE A 421 -28.30 33.89 51.50
C ILE A 421 -28.07 35.40 51.83
N LEU A 422 -27.51 36.20 50.90
CA LEU A 422 -28.21 37.35 50.25
C LEU A 422 -27.38 38.09 49.14
N ARG A 423 -28.11 38.58 48.12
CA ARG A 423 -27.73 39.58 47.07
C ARG A 423 -28.44 40.92 47.40
N PRO A 424 -28.30 42.06 46.68
CA PRO A 424 -27.64 42.37 45.38
C PRO A 424 -26.61 43.53 45.54
N ARG A 425 -26.38 44.58 44.73
CA ARG A 425 -26.84 45.21 43.44
C ARG A 425 -25.67 46.17 43.04
N CYS A 426 -25.39 46.61 41.80
CA CYS A 426 -25.68 46.13 40.43
C CYS A 426 -24.82 46.95 39.43
N ALA A 427 -24.28 46.34 38.36
CA ALA A 427 -23.80 47.03 37.16
C ALA A 427 -23.87 46.10 35.93
N ARG A 428 -24.08 46.64 34.72
CA ARG A 428 -24.15 45.90 33.46
C ARG A 428 -23.40 46.64 32.35
N THR A 429 -22.62 45.93 31.56
CA THR A 429 -22.59 46.09 30.08
C THR A 429 -22.08 44.81 29.43
N LEU A 430 -22.46 44.57 28.17
CA LEU A 430 -22.28 43.29 27.49
C LEU A 430 -20.91 43.16 26.82
N ALA A 431 -20.32 41.97 26.94
CA ALA A 431 -19.68 41.26 25.82
C ALA A 431 -19.55 39.77 26.20
N THR A 432 -20.58 38.96 25.91
CA THR A 432 -20.46 37.50 26.01
C THR A 432 -19.63 37.00 24.83
N ILE A 433 -18.38 36.60 25.08
CA ILE A 433 -17.73 35.62 24.22
C ILE A 433 -18.49 34.31 24.44
N THR A 434 -19.44 34.04 23.53
CA THR A 434 -19.97 32.70 23.37
C THR A 434 -18.86 31.87 22.76
N ASN A 435 -18.05 31.23 23.60
CA ASN A 435 -17.40 30.00 23.19
C ASN A 435 -18.54 29.06 22.77
N ALA A 436 -18.73 28.88 21.47
CA ALA A 436 -19.54 27.78 20.98
C ALA A 436 -18.95 26.50 21.60
N PRO A 437 -19.78 25.61 22.17
CA PRO A 437 -19.26 24.37 22.72
C PRO A 437 -18.51 23.64 21.59
N SER A 438 -17.22 23.40 21.80
CA SER A 438 -16.47 22.43 20.99
C SER A 438 -17.29 21.15 20.93
N HIS A 439 -17.57 20.63 19.73
CA HIS A 439 -18.41 19.46 19.56
C HIS A 439 -17.80 18.26 20.29
N GLU A 440 -18.29 18.03 21.50
CA GLU A 440 -17.82 16.99 22.40
C GLU A 440 -18.25 15.64 21.80
N TYR A 441 -17.30 14.95 21.15
CA TYR A 441 -17.56 13.68 20.48
C TYR A 441 -18.01 12.66 21.50
N LYS A 442 -19.32 12.39 21.48
CA LYS A 442 -19.99 11.42 22.34
C LYS A 442 -20.32 10.20 21.48
N PRO A 443 -19.47 9.16 21.50
CA PRO A 443 -19.74 7.95 20.76
C PRO A 443 -21.03 7.31 21.26
N ASP A 444 -21.81 6.74 20.34
CA ASP A 444 -23.00 5.98 20.70
C ASP A 444 -22.57 4.66 21.37
N ILE A 445 -22.67 4.63 22.70
CA ILE A 445 -22.30 3.46 23.51
C ILE A 445 -23.34 2.34 23.36
N GLU A 446 -24.59 2.62 22.98
CA GLU A 446 -25.62 1.60 22.77
C GLU A 446 -25.31 0.80 21.49
N LEU A 447 -24.97 1.47 20.38
CA LEU A 447 -24.47 0.86 19.14
C LEU A 447 -23.08 0.20 19.26
N ARG A 448 -22.42 0.34 20.42
CA ARG A 448 -21.15 -0.31 20.78
C ARG A 448 -21.30 -1.39 21.85
N THR A 449 -22.50 -1.55 22.42
CA THR A 449 -22.80 -2.61 23.39
C THR A 449 -23.34 -3.83 22.64
N PRO A 450 -22.82 -5.05 22.90
CA PRO A 450 -23.41 -6.27 22.33
C PRO A 450 -24.88 -6.40 22.76
N PRO A 451 -25.78 -6.95 21.92
CA PRO A 451 -27.21 -7.03 22.23
C PRO A 451 -27.49 -8.15 23.25
N TYR A 452 -26.92 -8.06 24.45
CA TYR A 452 -26.92 -9.11 25.48
C TYR A 452 -28.30 -9.72 25.76
N PRO A 453 -29.43 -8.99 25.82
CA PRO A 453 -30.75 -9.61 26.00
C PRO A 453 -31.14 -10.57 24.86
N LYS A 454 -30.77 -10.26 23.61
CA LYS A 454 -30.94 -11.15 22.43
C LYS A 454 -30.02 -12.36 22.56
N LEU A 455 -28.74 -12.13 22.85
CA LEU A 455 -27.71 -13.19 22.90
C LEU A 455 -27.93 -14.18 24.05
N LEU A 456 -28.37 -13.71 25.22
CA LEU A 456 -28.71 -14.54 26.38
C LEU A 456 -29.99 -15.35 26.13
N LYS A 457 -31.03 -14.74 25.54
CA LYS A 457 -32.23 -15.48 25.12
C LYS A 457 -31.88 -16.57 24.09
N ARG A 458 -30.97 -16.28 23.15
CA ARG A 458 -30.49 -17.27 22.18
C ARG A 458 -29.61 -18.35 22.83
N LEU A 459 -28.84 -18.02 23.87
CA LEU A 459 -28.12 -19.03 24.66
C LEU A 459 -29.10 -20.00 25.34
N GLU A 460 -30.18 -19.50 25.96
CA GLU A 460 -31.23 -20.35 26.55
C GLU A 460 -31.91 -21.26 25.49
N GLU A 461 -32.10 -20.77 24.26
CA GLU A 461 -32.59 -21.58 23.15
C GLU A 461 -31.57 -22.65 22.69
N VAL A 462 -30.28 -22.32 22.60
CA VAL A 462 -29.21 -23.28 22.29
C VAL A 462 -29.14 -24.38 23.36
N ARG A 463 -29.31 -24.02 24.65
CA ARG A 463 -29.37 -25.00 25.76
C ARG A 463 -30.64 -25.87 25.69
N ARG A 464 -31.78 -25.34 25.23
CA ARG A 464 -32.99 -26.13 24.92
C ARG A 464 -32.71 -27.17 23.83
N VAL A 465 -32.04 -26.76 22.74
CA VAL A 465 -31.77 -27.62 21.57
C VAL A 465 -30.70 -28.68 21.87
N LEU A 466 -29.61 -28.32 22.57
CA LEU A 466 -28.47 -29.22 22.83
C LEU A 466 -28.52 -29.95 24.19
N GLY A 467 -29.48 -29.61 25.05
CA GLY A 467 -29.57 -30.09 26.43
C GLY A 467 -28.67 -29.31 27.40
N ASN A 468 -29.20 -29.01 28.59
CA ASN A 468 -28.51 -28.24 29.64
C ASN A 468 -27.21 -28.89 30.14
N GLU A 469 -27.05 -30.21 29.99
CA GLU A 469 -25.88 -30.96 30.45
C GLU A 469 -24.67 -30.85 29.51
N ARG A 470 -24.87 -30.42 28.24
CA ARG A 470 -23.77 -30.24 27.30
C ARG A 470 -22.93 -29.02 27.69
N GLN A 471 -21.70 -29.27 28.12
CA GLN A 471 -20.72 -28.22 28.41
C GLN A 471 -20.22 -27.61 27.09
N LEU A 472 -20.29 -26.28 26.97
CA LEU A 472 -19.91 -25.51 25.78
C LEU A 472 -18.64 -24.68 26.06
N THR A 473 -17.75 -24.60 25.07
CA THR A 473 -16.61 -23.68 25.12
C THR A 473 -17.08 -22.23 24.96
N LEU A 474 -16.22 -21.24 25.21
CA LEU A 474 -16.56 -19.82 24.99
C LEU A 474 -16.90 -19.55 23.53
N ALA A 475 -16.11 -20.11 22.61
CA ALA A 475 -16.31 -19.99 21.17
C ALA A 475 -17.69 -20.53 20.74
N GLU A 476 -18.09 -21.69 21.27
CA GLU A 476 -19.41 -22.28 21.00
C GLU A 476 -20.55 -21.43 21.57
N LYS A 477 -20.44 -20.95 22.81
CA LYS A 477 -21.46 -20.09 23.44
C LYS A 477 -21.74 -18.86 22.60
N ILE A 478 -20.70 -18.13 22.20
CA ILE A 478 -20.87 -16.91 21.42
C ILE A 478 -21.35 -17.23 20.00
N LEU A 479 -20.74 -18.19 19.28
CA LEU A 479 -21.21 -18.55 17.93
C LEU A 479 -22.69 -18.98 17.93
N TYR A 480 -23.08 -19.88 18.83
CA TYR A 480 -24.44 -20.43 18.81
C TYR A 480 -25.48 -19.40 19.27
N SER A 481 -25.12 -18.44 20.13
CA SER A 481 -25.97 -17.26 20.45
C SER A 481 -26.18 -16.29 19.27
N HIS A 482 -25.40 -16.39 18.19
CA HIS A 482 -25.57 -15.59 16.97
C HIS A 482 -26.24 -16.36 15.83
N LEU A 483 -26.75 -17.57 16.07
CA LEU A 483 -27.50 -18.32 15.06
C LEU A 483 -28.85 -17.66 14.74
N ASP A 484 -29.19 -17.67 13.46
CA ASP A 484 -30.50 -17.26 12.96
C ASP A 484 -31.60 -18.25 13.40
N ASN A 485 -31.29 -19.54 13.26
CA ASN A 485 -32.11 -20.66 13.71
C ASN A 485 -31.20 -21.75 14.35
N PRO A 486 -31.16 -21.86 15.70
CA PRO A 486 -30.34 -22.87 16.37
C PRO A 486 -30.75 -24.31 16.06
N GLU A 487 -32.04 -24.59 15.85
CA GLU A 487 -32.52 -25.97 15.70
C GLU A 487 -32.14 -26.54 14.33
N GLU A 488 -32.30 -25.74 13.25
CA GLU A 488 -31.80 -26.06 11.91
C GLU A 488 -30.28 -26.23 11.91
N ALA A 489 -29.53 -25.22 12.39
CA ALA A 489 -28.09 -25.15 12.22
C ALA A 489 -27.30 -26.14 13.11
N LEU A 490 -27.86 -26.57 14.24
CA LEU A 490 -27.17 -27.46 15.19
C LEU A 490 -27.55 -28.93 15.04
N LEU A 491 -28.72 -29.28 14.49
CA LEU A 491 -29.19 -30.68 14.36
C LEU A 491 -29.05 -31.25 12.94
N SER A 492 -29.02 -30.40 11.90
CA SER A 492 -28.98 -30.85 10.50
C SER A 492 -27.59 -31.37 10.10
N ASN A 493 -27.50 -32.66 9.76
CA ASN A 493 -26.26 -33.35 9.35
C ASN A 493 -25.16 -33.38 10.45
N THR A 494 -25.56 -33.40 11.73
CA THR A 494 -24.65 -33.36 12.91
C THR A 494 -24.88 -34.52 13.87
N ASP A 495 -25.46 -35.63 13.43
CA ASP A 495 -25.89 -36.75 14.29
C ASP A 495 -26.80 -36.25 15.45
N ASN A 496 -27.82 -35.45 15.08
CA ASN A 496 -28.74 -34.77 16.00
C ASN A 496 -28.03 -33.96 17.09
N GLY A 497 -27.05 -33.14 16.69
CA GLY A 497 -26.30 -32.26 17.58
C GLY A 497 -25.13 -32.93 18.32
N LEU A 498 -24.86 -34.22 18.14
CA LEU A 498 -23.66 -34.83 18.74
C LEU A 498 -22.37 -34.32 18.07
N ASN A 499 -22.36 -34.26 16.74
CA ASN A 499 -21.18 -34.16 15.87
C ASN A 499 -21.12 -32.82 15.11
N ILE A 500 -21.28 -31.69 15.82
CA ILE A 500 -21.45 -30.35 15.23
C ILE A 500 -20.16 -29.81 14.61
N ARG A 501 -19.05 -29.84 15.38
CA ARG A 501 -17.76 -29.23 15.01
C ARG A 501 -17.18 -29.92 13.78
N GLY A 502 -16.82 -29.14 12.76
CA GLY A 502 -16.27 -29.66 11.50
C GLY A 502 -17.31 -30.22 10.52
N ASN A 503 -18.61 -30.22 10.85
CA ASN A 503 -19.68 -30.73 9.96
C ASN A 503 -20.78 -29.69 9.69
N ALA A 504 -21.31 -29.05 10.73
CA ALA A 504 -22.43 -28.12 10.61
C ALA A 504 -22.11 -26.89 9.76
N THR A 505 -23.10 -26.38 9.02
CA THR A 505 -23.07 -25.06 8.39
C THR A 505 -23.87 -24.10 9.26
N LEU A 506 -23.18 -23.25 10.02
CA LEU A 506 -23.80 -22.27 10.91
C LEU A 506 -24.29 -21.07 10.09
N LYS A 507 -25.59 -20.80 10.12
CA LYS A 507 -26.20 -19.58 9.57
C LYS A 507 -26.23 -18.50 10.66
N LEU A 508 -25.28 -17.57 10.59
CA LEU A 508 -24.97 -16.61 11.65
C LEU A 508 -25.45 -15.19 11.30
N LYS A 509 -25.80 -14.42 12.33
CA LYS A 509 -26.23 -13.01 12.27
C LYS A 509 -25.23 -12.15 13.06
N PRO A 510 -24.16 -11.62 12.42
CA PRO A 510 -23.18 -10.76 13.09
C PRO A 510 -23.82 -9.47 13.61
N ASP A 511 -23.29 -8.90 14.69
CA ASP A 511 -23.79 -7.64 15.26
C ASP A 511 -23.31 -6.41 14.49
N ARG A 512 -22.11 -6.46 13.88
CA ARG A 512 -21.52 -5.33 13.13
C ARG A 512 -20.50 -5.75 12.08
N VAL A 513 -20.15 -4.79 11.21
CA VAL A 513 -19.11 -4.92 10.17
C VAL A 513 -18.02 -3.84 10.34
N ALA A 514 -16.77 -4.19 10.03
CA ALA A 514 -15.68 -3.22 9.86
C ALA A 514 -14.95 -3.46 8.53
N MET A 515 -14.58 -2.38 7.82
CA MET A 515 -13.93 -2.45 6.52
C MET A 515 -12.74 -1.50 6.45
N GLN A 516 -11.66 -1.90 5.77
CA GLN A 516 -10.50 -1.05 5.49
C GLN A 516 -10.50 -0.59 4.03
N ASP A 517 -9.92 0.58 3.74
CA ASP A 517 -10.02 1.28 2.45
C ASP A 517 -9.66 0.42 1.22
N ALA A 518 -8.68 -0.48 1.30
CA ALA A 518 -8.28 -1.36 0.21
C ALA A 518 -9.24 -2.54 -0.07
N SER A 519 -10.19 -2.85 0.83
CA SER A 519 -11.26 -3.85 0.62
C SER A 519 -12.66 -3.24 0.59
N ALA A 520 -12.91 -2.17 1.36
CA ALA A 520 -14.14 -1.39 1.39
C ALA A 520 -14.57 -0.91 0.00
N GLN A 521 -13.62 -0.56 -0.87
CA GLN A 521 -13.87 -0.24 -2.28
C GLN A 521 -14.79 -1.27 -2.95
N MET A 522 -14.42 -2.54 -2.92
CA MET A 522 -15.15 -3.60 -3.62
C MET A 522 -16.36 -4.10 -2.81
N ALA A 523 -16.30 -4.09 -1.47
CA ALA A 523 -17.47 -4.38 -0.64
C ALA A 523 -18.62 -3.38 -0.85
N LEU A 524 -18.33 -2.08 -0.91
CA LEU A 524 -19.34 -1.04 -1.13
C LEU A 524 -19.86 -1.04 -2.58
N LEU A 525 -19.00 -1.24 -3.58
CA LEU A 525 -19.44 -1.39 -4.97
C LEU A 525 -20.38 -2.60 -5.15
N GLN A 526 -20.15 -3.69 -4.42
CA GLN A 526 -21.06 -4.83 -4.35
C GLN A 526 -22.36 -4.50 -3.61
N PHE A 527 -22.29 -3.86 -2.44
CA PHE A 527 -23.46 -3.39 -1.68
C PHE A 527 -24.38 -2.46 -2.50
N MET A 528 -23.81 -1.57 -3.32
CA MET A 528 -24.55 -0.69 -4.22
C MET A 528 -25.45 -1.47 -5.19
N THR A 529 -25.05 -2.66 -5.64
CA THR A 529 -25.89 -3.51 -6.52
C THR A 529 -27.13 -4.07 -5.82
N CYS A 530 -27.12 -4.17 -4.48
CA CYS A 530 -28.28 -4.60 -3.69
C CYS A 530 -29.38 -3.53 -3.63
N ASN A 531 -29.12 -2.29 -4.05
CA ASN A 531 -30.07 -1.16 -4.13
C ASN A 531 -30.76 -0.78 -2.79
N LEU A 532 -30.16 -1.11 -1.64
CA LEU A 532 -30.69 -0.69 -0.32
C LEU A 532 -30.40 0.80 -0.03
N PRO A 533 -31.20 1.47 0.81
CA PRO A 533 -30.97 2.87 1.20
C PRO A 533 -29.90 3.03 2.31
N SER A 534 -29.70 2.03 3.15
CA SER A 534 -28.75 2.01 4.27
C SER A 534 -28.30 0.58 4.57
N THR A 535 -27.24 0.42 5.38
CA THR A 535 -26.88 -0.89 5.95
C THR A 535 -27.92 -1.36 6.97
N SER A 536 -27.93 -2.66 7.25
CA SER A 536 -28.89 -3.33 8.16
C SER A 536 -28.28 -3.62 9.54
N VAL A 537 -26.96 -3.57 9.65
CA VAL A 537 -26.18 -3.62 10.90
C VAL A 537 -25.21 -2.43 10.94
N PRO A 538 -24.77 -1.98 12.14
CA PRO A 538 -23.73 -0.98 12.28
C PRO A 538 -22.46 -1.34 11.51
N ALA A 539 -21.90 -0.37 10.79
CA ALA A 539 -20.74 -0.56 9.94
C ALA A 539 -19.75 0.60 10.10
N SER A 540 -18.46 0.31 9.87
CA SER A 540 -17.39 1.32 9.88
C SER A 540 -16.38 1.09 8.75
N ILE A 541 -15.84 2.18 8.20
CA ILE A 541 -14.78 2.20 7.17
C ILE A 541 -13.55 2.91 7.77
N HIS A 542 -12.36 2.36 7.52
CA HIS A 542 -11.08 2.83 8.06
C HIS A 542 -10.08 3.06 6.93
N CYS A 543 -9.40 4.21 6.92
CA CYS A 543 -8.51 4.63 5.82
C CYS A 543 -7.03 4.49 6.19
N ASP A 544 -6.53 3.24 6.17
CA ASP A 544 -5.23 2.86 6.73
C ASP A 544 -4.29 2.09 5.78
N HIS A 545 -4.78 1.47 4.69
CA HIS A 545 -3.94 0.72 3.74
C HIS A 545 -3.46 1.54 2.53
N MET A 546 -3.97 2.75 2.32
CA MET A 546 -3.59 3.62 1.19
C MET A 546 -2.66 4.79 1.59
N ILE A 547 -1.94 4.66 2.72
CA ILE A 547 -0.93 5.63 3.19
C ILE A 547 0.46 4.99 3.12
N VAL A 548 1.43 5.71 2.53
CA VAL A 548 2.82 5.26 2.32
C VAL A 548 3.74 5.89 3.35
N GLY A 549 4.54 5.08 4.05
CA GLY A 549 5.63 5.58 4.89
C GLY A 549 6.90 5.85 4.07
N GLU A 550 7.54 7.00 4.29
CA GLU A 550 8.85 7.36 3.75
C GLU A 550 9.61 8.32 4.68
N ARG A 551 9.00 9.46 5.04
CA ARG A 551 9.68 10.60 5.67
C ARG A 551 9.08 11.02 7.02
N GLY A 552 7.99 10.39 7.46
CA GLY A 552 7.28 10.72 8.69
C GLY A 552 5.91 11.34 8.44
N ALA A 553 5.04 11.26 9.45
CA ALA A 553 3.60 11.51 9.34
C ALA A 553 3.22 12.81 8.61
N ASP A 554 3.85 13.93 8.95
CA ASP A 554 3.54 15.27 8.44
C ASP A 554 3.74 15.44 6.93
N VAL A 555 4.57 14.59 6.31
CA VAL A 555 4.84 14.61 4.87
C VAL A 555 4.10 13.47 4.17
N ASP A 556 4.17 12.29 4.76
CA ASP A 556 3.65 11.03 4.22
C ASP A 556 2.12 11.04 4.11
N LEU A 557 1.43 11.58 5.11
CA LEU A 557 -0.05 11.58 5.16
C LEU A 557 -0.66 12.57 4.14
N PRO A 558 -0.25 13.86 4.05
CA PRO A 558 -0.79 14.78 3.03
C PRO A 558 -0.50 14.35 1.59
N GLU A 559 0.69 13.79 1.31
CA GLU A 559 1.01 13.24 -0.01
C GLU A 559 0.13 12.02 -0.33
N SER A 560 -0.13 11.13 0.65
CA SER A 560 -1.01 9.97 0.50
C SER A 560 -2.48 10.34 0.29
N ILE A 561 -3.01 11.31 1.06
CA ILE A 561 -4.36 11.87 0.90
C ILE A 561 -4.53 12.43 -0.52
N LYS A 562 -3.56 13.23 -0.97
CA LYS A 562 -3.57 13.81 -2.32
C LYS A 562 -3.50 12.75 -3.43
N GLY A 563 -2.70 11.69 -3.24
CA GLY A 563 -2.54 10.60 -4.20
C GLY A 563 -3.72 9.63 -4.28
N ASN A 564 -4.57 9.57 -3.25
CA ASN A 564 -5.70 8.64 -3.17
C ASN A 564 -7.07 9.32 -2.99
N LYS A 565 -7.14 10.65 -3.15
CA LYS A 565 -8.36 11.46 -2.94
C LYS A 565 -9.61 10.88 -3.59
N GLU A 566 -9.53 10.40 -4.85
CA GLU A 566 -10.68 9.80 -5.54
C GLU A 566 -11.27 8.57 -4.80
N VAL A 567 -10.42 7.75 -4.18
CA VAL A 567 -10.87 6.59 -3.39
C VAL A 567 -11.47 7.06 -2.06
N PHE A 568 -10.87 8.05 -1.40
CA PHE A 568 -11.41 8.58 -0.15
C PHE A 568 -12.75 9.32 -0.35
N ASP A 569 -12.88 10.13 -1.41
CA ASP A 569 -14.14 10.78 -1.82
C ASP A 569 -15.25 9.77 -2.09
N PHE A 570 -14.93 8.63 -2.72
CA PHE A 570 -15.86 7.52 -2.92
C PHE A 570 -16.28 6.89 -1.59
N LEU A 571 -15.32 6.54 -0.73
CA LEU A 571 -15.60 5.88 0.54
C LEU A 571 -16.42 6.77 1.47
N GLU A 572 -16.08 8.06 1.59
CA GLU A 572 -16.82 9.04 2.41
C GLU A 572 -18.26 9.23 1.88
N SER A 573 -18.42 9.45 0.56
CA SER A 573 -19.74 9.67 -0.04
C SER A 573 -20.63 8.43 0.01
N ALA A 574 -20.06 7.23 -0.14
CA ALA A 574 -20.76 5.96 0.09
C ALA A 574 -21.15 5.79 1.57
N ALA A 575 -20.23 6.10 2.50
CA ALA A 575 -20.48 5.97 3.94
C ALA A 575 -21.62 6.87 4.41
N LYS A 576 -21.57 8.15 4.03
CA LYS A 576 -22.59 9.16 4.27
C LYS A 576 -23.94 8.78 3.64
N LYS A 577 -23.94 8.18 2.45
CA LYS A 577 -25.18 7.71 1.84
C LYS A 577 -25.81 6.58 2.66
N TYR A 578 -25.03 5.57 3.02
CA TYR A 578 -25.52 4.29 3.53
C TYR A 578 -25.56 4.15 5.05
N GLY A 579 -25.12 5.16 5.81
CA GLY A 579 -25.16 5.14 7.28
C GLY A 579 -24.00 4.36 7.91
N ILE A 580 -22.79 4.62 7.42
CA ILE A 580 -21.56 3.94 7.84
C ILE A 580 -20.65 4.97 8.51
N GLU A 581 -20.03 4.62 9.65
CA GLU A 581 -19.04 5.49 10.30
C GLU A 581 -17.74 5.51 9.46
N PHE A 582 -17.34 6.67 8.94
CA PHE A 582 -16.12 6.82 8.14
C PHE A 582 -15.00 7.43 8.98
N TRP A 583 -13.96 6.63 9.25
CA TRP A 583 -12.71 7.07 9.86
C TRP A 583 -11.77 7.58 8.75
N PRO A 584 -11.40 8.87 8.73
CA PRO A 584 -10.64 9.47 7.65
C PRO A 584 -9.16 9.05 7.66
N PRO A 585 -8.40 9.31 6.57
CA PRO A 585 -7.00 8.92 6.46
C PRO A 585 -6.15 9.54 7.58
N GLY A 586 -5.39 8.70 8.29
CA GLY A 586 -4.57 9.12 9.44
C GLY A 586 -5.25 8.99 10.81
N ALA A 587 -6.53 8.59 10.86
CA ALA A 587 -7.23 8.39 12.13
C ALA A 587 -6.80 7.14 12.91
N GLY A 588 -6.37 6.08 12.21
CA GLY A 588 -5.86 4.87 12.83
C GLY A 588 -6.04 3.61 11.99
N ILE A 589 -5.33 2.56 12.41
CA ILE A 589 -5.40 1.23 11.83
C ILE A 589 -6.66 0.52 12.34
N ILE A 590 -7.41 -0.09 11.42
CA ILE A 590 -8.74 -0.68 11.65
C ILE A 590 -8.85 -1.52 12.93
N HIS A 591 -7.82 -2.32 13.27
CA HIS A 591 -7.88 -3.23 14.41
C HIS A 591 -7.64 -2.55 15.76
N GLN A 592 -6.88 -1.45 15.76
CA GLN A 592 -6.66 -0.64 16.95
C GLN A 592 -7.89 0.21 17.24
N THR A 593 -8.40 0.93 16.23
CA THR A 593 -9.64 1.73 16.35
C THR A 593 -10.82 0.83 16.73
N VAL A 594 -10.93 -0.39 16.18
CA VAL A 594 -11.91 -1.40 16.61
C VAL A 594 -11.74 -1.82 18.06
N LEU A 595 -10.52 -2.08 18.55
CA LEU A 595 -10.31 -2.45 19.95
C LEU A 595 -10.74 -1.30 20.89
N GLU A 596 -10.38 -0.07 20.54
CA GLU A 596 -10.67 1.17 21.29
C GLU A 596 -12.15 1.57 21.28
N ASN A 597 -12.87 1.29 20.19
CA ASN A 597 -14.22 1.83 19.98
C ASN A 597 -15.34 0.79 19.93
N TYR A 598 -15.07 -0.40 19.39
CA TYR A 598 -16.12 -1.27 18.84
C TYR A 598 -16.12 -2.71 19.36
N SER A 599 -14.97 -3.25 19.77
CA SER A 599 -14.91 -4.59 20.37
C SER A 599 -15.48 -4.57 21.78
N ALA A 600 -16.20 -5.64 22.13
CA ALA A 600 -16.76 -5.86 23.45
C ALA A 600 -16.92 -7.37 23.72
N PRO A 601 -16.91 -7.80 25.00
CA PRO A 601 -17.08 -9.21 25.35
C PRO A 601 -18.40 -9.79 24.82
N GLY A 602 -18.33 -10.90 24.08
CA GLY A 602 -19.51 -11.59 23.54
C GLY A 602 -20.09 -11.00 22.24
N LEU A 603 -19.51 -9.91 21.70
CA LEU A 603 -19.84 -9.38 20.37
C LEU A 603 -19.51 -10.41 19.28
N MET A 604 -20.31 -10.49 18.21
CA MET A 604 -19.86 -11.06 16.93
C MET A 604 -19.68 -9.99 15.85
N MET A 605 -18.53 -9.95 15.18
CA MET A 605 -18.30 -9.04 14.06
C MET A 605 -17.55 -9.67 12.89
N LEU A 606 -17.85 -9.18 11.68
CA LEU A 606 -17.08 -9.48 10.47
C LEU A 606 -16.18 -8.30 10.10
N GLY A 607 -14.97 -8.61 9.65
CA GLY A 607 -14.04 -7.61 9.14
C GLY A 607 -13.49 -7.99 7.77
N THR A 608 -13.41 -7.05 6.83
CA THR A 608 -12.83 -7.30 5.50
C THR A 608 -11.29 -7.23 5.49
N ASP A 609 -10.68 -7.79 6.54
CA ASP A 609 -9.24 -7.98 6.69
C ASP A 609 -8.93 -9.25 7.50
N SER A 610 -7.73 -9.83 7.34
CA SER A 610 -7.35 -11.06 8.03
C SER A 610 -7.07 -10.91 9.52
N HIS A 611 -6.68 -9.72 9.99
CA HIS A 611 -6.23 -9.50 11.38
C HIS A 611 -7.33 -9.04 12.34
N THR A 612 -8.59 -9.02 11.87
CA THR A 612 -9.81 -8.79 12.66
C THR A 612 -9.91 -9.62 13.95
N PRO A 613 -9.39 -10.87 14.05
CA PRO A 613 -9.26 -11.58 15.32
C PRO A 613 -8.59 -10.80 16.47
N ASN A 614 -7.83 -9.73 16.22
CA ASN A 614 -7.33 -8.78 17.23
C ASN A 614 -8.40 -8.37 18.26
N ALA A 615 -9.64 -8.13 17.80
CA ALA A 615 -10.75 -7.74 18.66
C ALA A 615 -11.15 -8.84 19.68
N GLY A 616 -10.84 -10.11 19.42
CA GLY A 616 -11.04 -11.23 20.34
C GLY A 616 -10.12 -11.23 21.57
N GLY A 617 -9.11 -10.35 21.60
CA GLY A 617 -8.40 -9.99 22.83
C GLY A 617 -9.30 -9.36 23.89
N LEU A 618 -10.40 -8.72 23.48
CA LEU A 618 -11.46 -8.15 24.34
C LEU A 618 -12.73 -9.03 24.34
N GLY A 619 -12.61 -10.32 24.01
CA GLY A 619 -13.67 -11.32 24.15
C GLY A 619 -14.75 -11.32 23.06
N ALA A 620 -14.52 -10.66 21.92
CA ALA A 620 -15.39 -10.74 20.74
C ALA A 620 -15.06 -11.96 19.85
N ILE A 621 -16.05 -12.52 19.15
CA ILE A 621 -15.81 -13.37 17.97
C ILE A 621 -15.73 -12.46 16.75
N ALA A 622 -14.50 -12.15 16.36
CA ALA A 622 -14.20 -11.24 15.26
C ALA A 622 -13.49 -12.02 14.13
N ILE A 623 -14.14 -12.16 12.97
CA ILE A 623 -13.67 -13.05 11.89
C ILE A 623 -13.34 -12.25 10.63
N GLY A 624 -12.18 -12.56 10.02
CA GLY A 624 -11.75 -12.01 8.74
C GLY A 624 -12.45 -12.67 7.55
N VAL A 625 -13.02 -11.87 6.65
CA VAL A 625 -13.85 -12.32 5.52
C VAL A 625 -13.58 -11.55 4.21
N GLY A 626 -14.17 -12.01 3.10
CA GLY A 626 -14.24 -11.25 1.84
C GLY A 626 -15.30 -10.14 1.89
N GLY A 627 -15.29 -9.24 0.90
CA GLY A 627 -16.26 -8.15 0.81
C GLY A 627 -17.70 -8.65 0.61
N ALA A 628 -17.91 -9.66 -0.23
CA ALA A 628 -19.23 -10.29 -0.43
C ALA A 628 -19.82 -10.89 0.86
N ASP A 629 -18.99 -11.52 1.70
CA ASP A 629 -19.40 -12.06 3.01
C ASP A 629 -19.75 -10.94 4.01
N ALA A 630 -19.03 -9.81 3.97
CA ALA A 630 -19.42 -8.63 4.73
C ALA A 630 -20.75 -8.02 4.22
N VAL A 631 -20.98 -8.04 2.90
CA VAL A 631 -22.24 -7.57 2.30
C VAL A 631 -23.45 -8.40 2.76
N ASP A 632 -23.33 -9.72 2.99
CA ASP A 632 -24.40 -10.52 3.62
C ASP A 632 -24.89 -9.85 4.91
N ALA A 633 -23.96 -9.56 5.84
CA ALA A 633 -24.28 -8.92 7.11
C ALA A 633 -24.85 -7.50 6.93
N LEU A 634 -24.31 -6.72 5.98
CA LEU A 634 -24.83 -5.38 5.67
C LEU A 634 -26.27 -5.40 5.14
N VAL A 635 -26.78 -6.51 4.58
CA VAL A 635 -28.17 -6.65 4.09
C VAL A 635 -29.07 -7.51 5.00
N ASP A 636 -28.58 -7.90 6.17
CA ASP A 636 -29.18 -8.86 7.12
C ASP A 636 -29.45 -10.26 6.52
N PHE A 637 -28.61 -10.72 5.59
CA PHE A 637 -28.59 -12.12 5.16
C PHE A 637 -27.76 -12.97 6.12
N PRO A 638 -28.17 -14.22 6.47
CA PRO A 638 -27.37 -15.08 7.34
C PRO A 638 -26.04 -15.46 6.68
N TRP A 639 -24.93 -15.14 7.34
CA TRP A 639 -23.59 -15.50 6.88
C TRP A 639 -23.29 -16.98 7.22
N GLU A 640 -22.86 -17.75 6.23
CA GLU A 640 -22.55 -19.19 6.40
C GLU A 640 -21.11 -19.40 6.88
N LEU A 641 -20.96 -20.01 8.06
CA LEU A 641 -19.68 -20.50 8.57
C LEU A 641 -19.75 -22.00 8.83
N LYS A 642 -18.86 -22.77 8.19
CA LYS A 642 -18.65 -24.17 8.59
C LYS A 642 -18.12 -24.22 10.03
N ALA A 643 -18.84 -24.90 10.92
CA ALA A 643 -18.62 -24.88 12.37
C ALA A 643 -17.16 -25.23 12.72
N PRO A 644 -16.40 -24.30 13.33
CA PRO A 644 -15.02 -24.56 13.69
C PRO A 644 -14.88 -25.67 14.75
N LYS A 645 -13.71 -26.32 14.75
CA LYS A 645 -13.19 -26.99 15.96
C LYS A 645 -12.70 -25.94 16.96
N VAL A 646 -12.42 -26.34 18.20
CA VAL A 646 -11.90 -25.43 19.23
C VAL A 646 -10.58 -25.97 19.80
N LEU A 647 -9.49 -25.23 19.56
CA LEU A 647 -8.16 -25.54 20.09
C LEU A 647 -7.96 -24.74 21.38
N GLY A 648 -7.87 -25.45 22.50
CA GLY A 648 -7.66 -24.83 23.80
C GLY A 648 -6.19 -24.51 24.03
N VAL A 649 -5.85 -23.25 24.29
CA VAL A 649 -4.50 -22.85 24.74
C VAL A 649 -4.57 -22.50 26.22
N ARG A 650 -4.03 -23.41 27.05
CA ARG A 650 -3.97 -23.26 28.50
C ARG A 650 -2.73 -22.45 28.89
N LEU A 651 -2.93 -21.25 29.41
CA LEU A 651 -1.86 -20.40 29.93
C LEU A 651 -1.69 -20.63 31.43
N GLU A 652 -0.46 -20.90 31.87
CA GLU A 652 -0.06 -21.07 33.26
C GLU A 652 1.13 -20.17 33.62
N GLY A 653 1.32 -19.90 34.91
CA GLY A 653 2.31 -18.90 35.36
C GLY A 653 1.93 -17.48 34.96
N GLN A 654 2.93 -16.60 34.89
CA GLN A 654 2.84 -15.21 34.43
C GLN A 654 4.11 -14.81 33.65
N LEU A 655 3.99 -13.88 32.71
CA LEU A 655 5.14 -13.31 31.99
C LEU A 655 6.06 -12.51 32.94
N SER A 656 7.35 -12.39 32.60
CA SER A 656 8.28 -11.56 33.38
C SER A 656 9.48 -11.05 32.58
N GLY A 657 10.01 -9.89 33.00
CA GLY A 657 11.20 -9.28 32.42
C GLY A 657 11.02 -8.89 30.94
N TRP A 658 11.77 -9.55 30.07
CA TRP A 658 11.76 -9.33 28.63
C TRP A 658 10.63 -10.06 27.88
N ALA A 659 10.04 -11.10 28.49
CA ALA A 659 8.97 -11.87 27.84
C ALA A 659 7.67 -11.08 27.82
N SER A 660 7.04 -11.03 26.65
CA SER A 660 5.88 -10.19 26.32
C SER A 660 4.71 -11.03 25.79
N PRO A 661 3.49 -10.45 25.67
CA PRO A 661 2.37 -11.14 25.03
C PRO A 661 2.66 -11.57 23.59
N LYS A 662 3.51 -10.83 22.87
CA LYS A 662 3.94 -11.19 21.51
C LYS A 662 4.68 -12.53 21.47
N ASP A 663 5.53 -12.81 22.46
CA ASP A 663 6.31 -14.04 22.52
C ASP A 663 5.43 -15.29 22.69
N VAL A 664 4.26 -15.15 23.33
CA VAL A 664 3.29 -16.24 23.51
C VAL A 664 2.77 -16.74 22.16
N ILE A 665 2.40 -15.82 21.26
CA ILE A 665 1.89 -16.15 19.94
C ILE A 665 3.01 -16.47 18.93
N LEU A 666 4.20 -15.88 19.09
CA LEU A 666 5.38 -16.29 18.31
C LEU A 666 5.77 -17.75 18.60
N TYR A 667 5.82 -18.15 19.88
CA TYR A 667 6.05 -19.54 20.29
C TYR A 667 4.93 -20.48 19.84
N LEU A 668 3.66 -20.07 19.98
CA LEU A 668 2.51 -20.88 19.53
C LEU A 668 2.50 -21.07 18.01
N ALA A 669 2.88 -20.06 17.22
CA ALA A 669 3.05 -20.20 15.78
C ALA A 669 4.14 -21.25 15.44
N GLY A 670 5.24 -21.27 16.18
CA GLY A 670 6.27 -22.32 16.08
C GLY A 670 5.81 -23.72 16.50
N LYS A 671 4.69 -23.86 17.23
CA LYS A 671 4.07 -25.16 17.54
C LYS A 671 3.03 -25.60 16.53
N LEU A 672 2.22 -24.66 16.03
CA LEU A 672 1.10 -24.96 15.12
C LEU A 672 1.52 -24.99 13.65
N THR A 673 2.60 -24.30 13.25
CA THR A 673 2.90 -23.90 11.86
C THR A 673 1.83 -22.99 11.26
N VAL A 674 2.08 -22.44 10.07
CA VAL A 674 1.09 -21.64 9.29
C VAL A 674 -0.22 -22.36 8.91
N ARG A 675 -0.40 -23.62 9.32
CA ARG A 675 -1.60 -24.43 9.02
C ARG A 675 -2.30 -25.03 10.24
N GLY A 676 -1.70 -25.08 11.43
CA GLY A 676 -2.26 -25.83 12.57
C GLY A 676 -3.57 -25.28 13.13
N GLY A 677 -3.88 -24.00 12.92
CA GLY A 677 -5.16 -23.40 13.26
C GLY A 677 -6.27 -23.62 12.22
N THR A 678 -5.99 -24.23 11.06
CA THR A 678 -6.94 -24.26 9.93
C THR A 678 -8.25 -24.96 10.29
N GLY A 679 -9.34 -24.20 10.31
CA GLY A 679 -10.68 -24.70 10.68
C GLY A 679 -10.95 -24.77 12.19
N PHE A 680 -10.04 -24.26 13.02
CA PHE A 680 -10.24 -24.08 14.46
C PHE A 680 -10.57 -22.62 14.80
N ILE A 681 -11.16 -22.41 15.97
CA ILE A 681 -10.99 -21.19 16.77
C ILE A 681 -9.99 -21.52 17.89
N ILE A 682 -9.07 -20.61 18.17
CA ILE A 682 -8.13 -20.75 19.29
C ILE A 682 -8.74 -20.09 20.53
N GLU A 683 -8.94 -20.85 21.59
CA GLU A 683 -9.56 -20.38 22.84
C GLU A 683 -8.56 -20.42 24.00
N TYR A 684 -8.14 -19.24 24.44
CA TYR A 684 -7.18 -19.07 25.52
C TYR A 684 -7.87 -19.20 26.88
N HIS A 685 -7.31 -19.99 27.78
CA HIS A 685 -7.89 -20.25 29.11
C HIS A 685 -6.81 -20.59 30.14
N GLY A 686 -7.19 -20.83 31.40
CA GLY A 686 -6.24 -21.11 32.48
C GLY A 686 -5.78 -19.85 33.24
N PRO A 687 -5.06 -20.01 34.36
CA PRO A 687 -4.77 -18.92 35.30
C PRO A 687 -3.91 -17.80 34.71
N GLY A 688 -3.05 -18.10 33.73
CA GLY A 688 -2.20 -17.09 33.09
C GLY A 688 -2.98 -16.02 32.32
N VAL A 689 -4.23 -16.30 31.89
CA VAL A 689 -5.13 -15.31 31.27
C VAL A 689 -5.42 -14.14 32.20
N GLU A 690 -5.60 -14.41 33.49
CA GLU A 690 -5.93 -13.39 34.50
C GLU A 690 -4.73 -12.46 34.81
N THR A 691 -3.56 -12.68 34.17
CA THR A 691 -2.32 -11.89 34.32
C THR A 691 -1.96 -11.04 33.10
N LEU A 692 -2.76 -11.10 32.03
CA LEU A 692 -2.49 -10.39 30.77
C LEU A 692 -3.28 -9.08 30.65
N SER A 693 -2.68 -8.12 29.96
CA SER A 693 -3.31 -6.86 29.57
C SER A 693 -4.35 -7.06 28.47
N CYS A 694 -5.31 -6.13 28.36
CA CYS A 694 -6.30 -6.16 27.27
C CYS A 694 -5.63 -6.12 25.89
N THR A 695 -4.64 -5.23 25.73
CA THR A 695 -3.89 -5.06 24.49
C THR A 695 -2.94 -6.23 24.23
N GLY A 696 -2.35 -6.84 25.26
CA GLY A 696 -1.56 -8.05 25.14
C GLY A 696 -2.37 -9.26 24.68
N MET A 697 -3.59 -9.42 25.17
CA MET A 697 -4.54 -10.42 24.66
C MET A 697 -4.92 -10.13 23.19
N ALA A 698 -5.03 -8.85 22.80
CA ALA A 698 -5.27 -8.47 21.41
C ALA A 698 -4.08 -8.81 20.50
N THR A 699 -2.83 -8.52 20.90
CA THR A 699 -1.59 -8.96 20.21
C THR A 699 -1.60 -10.48 19.95
N ILE A 700 -1.99 -11.27 20.95
CA ILE A 700 -2.04 -12.73 20.85
C ILE A 700 -3.12 -13.19 19.87
N CYS A 701 -4.33 -12.60 19.92
CA CYS A 701 -5.40 -12.96 18.99
C CYS A 701 -5.17 -12.45 17.56
N ASN A 702 -4.52 -11.30 17.38
CA ASN A 702 -4.11 -10.72 16.09
C ASN A 702 -3.37 -11.77 15.25
N MET A 703 -2.27 -12.31 15.79
CA MET A 703 -1.44 -13.31 15.13
C MET A 703 -2.02 -14.73 15.13
N GLY A 704 -3.23 -14.94 15.65
CA GLY A 704 -3.99 -16.17 15.40
C GLY A 704 -4.30 -16.39 13.90
N ALA A 705 -4.33 -15.31 13.12
CA ALA A 705 -4.48 -15.38 11.67
C ALA A 705 -3.28 -16.07 10.97
N GLU A 706 -2.06 -15.95 11.51
CA GLU A 706 -0.83 -16.47 10.91
C GLU A 706 -0.71 -17.99 10.98
N VAL A 707 -1.42 -18.64 11.91
CA VAL A 707 -1.54 -20.10 11.99
C VAL A 707 -2.77 -20.65 11.25
N GLY A 708 -3.52 -19.78 10.55
CA GLY A 708 -4.71 -20.15 9.77
C GLY A 708 -6.01 -20.28 10.58
N ALA A 709 -6.06 -19.79 11.83
CA ALA A 709 -7.26 -19.87 12.66
C ALA A 709 -8.44 -19.06 12.08
N THR A 710 -9.67 -19.55 12.29
CA THR A 710 -10.89 -18.82 11.93
C THR A 710 -11.01 -17.52 12.72
N THR A 711 -10.69 -17.58 14.01
CA THR A 711 -10.42 -16.44 14.89
C THR A 711 -9.72 -16.94 16.17
N SER A 712 -9.46 -16.05 17.11
CA SER A 712 -8.82 -16.31 18.40
C SER A 712 -9.52 -15.48 19.47
N ILE A 713 -9.74 -16.05 20.67
CA ILE A 713 -10.56 -15.41 21.71
C ILE A 713 -10.06 -15.69 23.14
N PHE A 714 -10.14 -14.66 23.99
CA PHE A 714 -9.99 -14.76 25.45
C PHE A 714 -11.34 -14.60 26.17
N PRO A 715 -11.57 -15.29 27.31
CA PRO A 715 -12.72 -15.05 28.18
C PRO A 715 -12.68 -13.68 28.85
N PHE A 716 -13.84 -13.19 29.29
CA PHE A 716 -13.90 -11.93 30.02
C PHE A 716 -13.05 -11.98 31.30
N SER A 717 -12.08 -11.08 31.42
CA SER A 717 -11.03 -11.08 32.45
C SER A 717 -10.86 -9.70 33.13
N PRO A 718 -10.18 -9.62 34.28
CA PRO A 718 -9.93 -8.37 34.98
C PRO A 718 -9.28 -7.29 34.11
N GLY A 719 -8.35 -7.65 33.21
CA GLY A 719 -7.69 -6.70 32.31
C GLY A 719 -8.62 -6.01 31.31
N HIS A 720 -9.80 -6.58 31.03
CA HIS A 720 -10.81 -5.94 30.17
C HIS A 720 -11.49 -4.74 30.84
N ILE A 721 -11.60 -4.73 32.17
CA ILE A 721 -12.33 -3.70 32.92
C ILE A 721 -11.65 -2.33 32.80
N PRO A 722 -10.38 -2.12 33.22
CA PRO A 722 -9.76 -0.81 33.15
C PRO A 722 -9.54 -0.34 31.71
N TYR A 723 -9.41 -1.26 30.74
CA TYR A 723 -9.35 -0.91 29.32
C TYR A 723 -10.70 -0.38 28.81
N LEU A 724 -11.82 -1.04 29.13
CA LEU A 724 -13.16 -0.53 28.80
C LEU A 724 -13.45 0.79 29.52
N GLU A 725 -13.07 0.95 30.78
CA GLU A 725 -13.29 2.18 31.55
C GLU A 725 -12.47 3.36 31.00
N SER A 726 -11.17 3.17 30.75
CA SER A 726 -10.28 4.21 30.19
C SER A 726 -10.64 4.62 28.76
N THR A 727 -11.31 3.76 27.99
CA THR A 727 -11.86 4.05 26.66
C THR A 727 -13.34 4.49 26.69
N GLY A 728 -13.85 4.92 27.84
CA GLY A 728 -15.20 5.52 27.98
C GLY A 728 -16.38 4.55 27.94
N ARG A 729 -16.12 3.23 27.98
CA ARG A 729 -17.10 2.14 27.84
C ARG A 729 -17.42 1.44 29.17
N ALA A 730 -17.38 2.18 30.29
CA ALA A 730 -17.62 1.63 31.64
C ALA A 730 -18.97 0.89 31.79
N SER A 731 -20.03 1.35 31.11
CA SER A 731 -21.34 0.67 31.09
C SER A 731 -21.32 -0.70 30.39
N VAL A 732 -20.40 -0.90 29.42
CA VAL A 732 -20.15 -2.20 28.78
C VAL A 732 -19.41 -3.12 29.76
N ALA A 733 -18.43 -2.60 30.49
CA ALA A 733 -17.68 -3.35 31.51
C ALA A 733 -18.59 -3.86 32.64
N GLN A 734 -19.51 -3.02 33.14
CA GLN A 734 -20.47 -3.39 34.19
C GLN A 734 -21.43 -4.51 33.73
N GLN A 735 -21.96 -4.42 32.50
CA GLN A 735 -22.82 -5.47 31.93
C GLN A 735 -22.05 -6.77 31.68
N ALA A 736 -20.85 -6.68 31.11
CA ALA A 736 -19.98 -7.85 30.89
C ALA A 736 -19.61 -8.53 32.22
N GLN A 737 -19.28 -7.78 33.26
CA GLN A 737 -18.98 -8.30 34.59
C GLN A 737 -20.20 -9.01 35.21
N ALA A 738 -21.40 -8.45 35.08
CA ALA A 738 -22.63 -9.08 35.57
C ALA A 738 -22.92 -10.42 34.87
N ILE A 739 -22.70 -10.49 33.55
CA ILE A 739 -22.91 -11.72 32.75
C ILE A 739 -21.80 -12.75 33.03
N ALA A 740 -20.55 -12.32 33.16
CA ALA A 740 -19.42 -13.19 33.49
C ALA A 740 -19.44 -13.70 34.93
N GLY A 741 -20.15 -13.01 35.84
CA GLY A 741 -20.46 -13.48 37.20
C GLY A 741 -21.68 -14.41 37.28
N ALA A 742 -22.43 -14.61 36.19
CA ALA A 742 -23.61 -15.46 36.19
C ALA A 742 -23.25 -16.97 36.25
N PRO A 743 -24.17 -17.84 36.73
CA PRO A 743 -23.97 -19.30 36.70
C PRO A 743 -23.73 -19.82 35.28
N SER A 744 -22.86 -20.83 35.13
CA SER A 744 -22.33 -21.36 33.86
C SER A 744 -23.35 -21.50 32.73
N ILE A 745 -24.56 -21.98 33.05
CA ILE A 745 -25.67 -22.18 32.10
C ILE A 745 -26.11 -20.89 31.39
N ARG A 746 -26.09 -19.75 32.09
CA ARG A 746 -26.42 -18.40 31.60
C ARG A 746 -25.20 -17.52 31.32
N ASN A 747 -24.00 -17.99 31.65
CA ASN A 747 -22.76 -17.27 31.44
C ASN A 747 -22.34 -17.35 29.97
N LEU A 748 -22.45 -16.24 29.24
CA LEU A 748 -22.07 -16.12 27.83
C LEU A 748 -20.56 -15.87 27.64
N LEU A 749 -19.88 -15.35 28.66
CA LEU A 749 -18.57 -14.69 28.53
C LEU A 749 -17.39 -15.48 29.13
N ARG A 750 -17.65 -16.66 29.70
CA ARG A 750 -16.65 -17.66 30.07
C ARG A 750 -17.11 -19.05 29.62
N ALA A 751 -16.17 -19.90 29.22
CA ALA A 751 -16.42 -21.31 28.88
C ALA A 751 -17.07 -22.06 30.06
N ASP A 752 -17.80 -23.14 29.78
CA ASP A 752 -18.34 -23.99 30.86
C ASP A 752 -17.24 -24.75 31.60
N LYS A 753 -17.52 -25.08 32.87
CA LYS A 753 -16.64 -25.95 33.66
C LYS A 753 -16.51 -27.31 32.99
N ASN A 754 -15.28 -27.72 32.72
CA ASN A 754 -14.95 -28.96 31.99
C ASN A 754 -15.47 -28.99 30.53
N ALA A 755 -15.64 -27.82 29.89
CA ALA A 755 -15.82 -27.75 28.44
C ALA A 755 -14.67 -28.48 27.71
N ARG A 756 -14.99 -29.17 26.61
CA ARG A 756 -14.03 -30.01 25.88
C ARG A 756 -13.48 -29.26 24.66
N TYR A 757 -12.16 -29.17 24.58
CA TYR A 757 -11.44 -28.75 23.38
C TYR A 757 -11.16 -29.95 22.47
N ASP A 758 -11.09 -29.73 21.16
CA ASP A 758 -10.72 -30.77 20.19
C ASP A 758 -9.22 -31.09 20.29
N GLU A 759 -8.41 -30.06 20.55
CA GLU A 759 -6.97 -30.13 20.79
C GLU A 759 -6.60 -29.21 21.96
N LEU A 760 -5.52 -29.53 22.69
CA LEU A 760 -5.09 -28.79 23.88
C LEU A 760 -3.57 -28.58 23.88
N ILE A 761 -3.16 -27.33 23.98
CA ILE A 761 -1.75 -26.92 24.17
C ILE A 761 -1.65 -26.19 25.51
N THR A 762 -0.58 -26.46 26.27
CA THR A 762 -0.28 -25.72 27.52
C THR A 762 1.00 -24.90 27.34
N ILE A 763 0.97 -23.64 27.78
CA ILE A 763 2.11 -22.71 27.74
C ILE A 763 2.35 -22.19 29.16
N ASP A 764 3.55 -22.40 29.69
CA ASP A 764 4.01 -21.82 30.94
C ASP A 764 4.68 -20.47 30.65
N LEU A 765 3.96 -19.39 30.93
CA LEU A 765 4.38 -18.01 30.73
C LEU A 765 5.62 -17.64 31.56
N SER A 766 5.88 -18.34 32.67
CA SER A 766 7.05 -18.11 33.53
C SER A 766 8.29 -18.89 33.09
N LYS A 767 8.17 -19.78 32.10
CA LYS A 767 9.30 -20.41 31.40
C LYS A 767 9.55 -19.84 29.99
N LEU A 768 8.67 -18.96 29.52
CA LEU A 768 8.79 -18.37 28.19
C LEU A 768 9.86 -17.28 28.17
N GLU A 769 10.87 -17.43 27.31
CA GLU A 769 11.82 -16.37 26.95
C GLU A 769 11.36 -15.63 25.67
N PRO A 770 11.96 -14.47 25.32
CA PRO A 770 11.63 -13.79 24.08
C PRO A 770 11.91 -14.65 22.84
N HIS A 771 11.10 -14.49 21.79
CA HIS A 771 11.20 -15.25 20.55
C HIS A 771 11.36 -14.33 19.34
N VAL A 772 12.01 -14.87 18.30
CA VAL A 772 12.17 -14.22 16.99
C VAL A 772 11.71 -15.21 15.93
N ASN A 773 10.76 -14.81 15.08
CA ASN A 773 10.22 -15.66 14.02
C ASN A 773 10.59 -15.12 12.64
N GLY A 774 11.21 -15.95 11.78
CA GLY A 774 11.57 -15.56 10.41
C GLY A 774 12.75 -16.33 9.83
N PRO A 775 13.25 -15.96 8.64
CA PRO A 775 13.04 -14.65 7.97
C PRO A 775 11.88 -14.56 6.97
N ASN A 776 11.28 -15.69 6.57
CA ASN A 776 10.41 -15.77 5.39
C ASN A 776 8.99 -16.32 5.67
N THR A 777 8.70 -16.64 6.94
CA THR A 777 7.45 -17.26 7.39
C THR A 777 7.25 -16.96 8.90
N PRO A 778 6.00 -16.72 9.37
CA PRO A 778 5.75 -16.29 10.73
C PRO A 778 5.82 -17.44 11.76
N ASP A 779 6.00 -18.68 11.33
CA ASP A 779 6.09 -19.88 12.16
C ASP A 779 7.51 -20.43 12.37
N LEU A 780 8.54 -19.89 11.70
CA LEU A 780 9.94 -20.28 11.94
C LEU A 780 10.45 -19.65 13.24
N SER A 781 9.92 -20.13 14.36
CA SER A 781 10.14 -19.57 15.69
C SER A 781 11.43 -20.06 16.32
N THR A 782 12.25 -19.10 16.76
CA THR A 782 13.54 -19.35 17.41
C THR A 782 13.57 -18.59 18.74
N PRO A 783 13.85 -19.25 19.89
CA PRO A 783 14.10 -18.56 21.15
C PRO A 783 15.31 -17.64 21.02
N LEU A 784 15.25 -16.44 21.61
CA LEU A 784 16.28 -15.42 21.45
C LEU A 784 17.67 -15.89 21.92
N SER A 785 17.74 -16.71 22.98
CA SER A 785 18.97 -17.40 23.42
C SER A 785 19.68 -18.23 22.34
N GLN A 786 18.96 -18.68 21.30
CA GLN A 786 19.45 -19.54 20.23
C GLN A 786 19.58 -18.81 18.88
N PHE A 787 19.02 -17.60 18.76
CA PHE A 787 18.87 -16.91 17.48
C PHE A 787 20.20 -16.57 16.80
N ALA A 788 21.23 -16.16 17.56
CA ALA A 788 22.58 -15.94 17.01
C ALA A 788 23.17 -17.21 16.35
N GLY A 789 22.90 -18.38 16.92
CA GLY A 789 23.27 -19.68 16.34
C GLY A 789 22.47 -20.01 15.08
N ALA A 790 21.20 -19.61 15.00
CA ALA A 790 20.38 -19.74 13.79
C ALA A 790 20.85 -18.82 12.66
N VAL A 791 21.23 -17.57 12.96
CA VAL A 791 21.82 -16.63 11.98
C VAL A 791 23.09 -17.23 11.36
N ALA A 792 24.03 -17.70 12.21
CA ALA A 792 25.28 -18.29 11.75
C ALA A 792 25.09 -19.61 10.98
N LYS A 793 24.13 -20.46 11.39
CA LYS A 793 23.83 -21.75 10.73
C LYS A 793 23.25 -21.59 9.32
N ASN A 794 22.49 -20.53 9.07
CA ASN A 794 21.69 -20.37 7.85
C ASN A 794 22.22 -19.28 6.89
N ASP A 795 23.41 -18.72 7.14
CA ASP A 795 24.02 -17.62 6.35
C ASP A 795 23.08 -16.39 6.22
N TRP A 796 22.47 -16.00 7.34
CA TRP A 796 21.62 -14.80 7.42
C TRP A 796 22.46 -13.53 7.70
N PRO A 797 22.06 -12.34 7.23
CA PRO A 797 22.78 -11.10 7.49
C PRO A 797 22.97 -10.84 8.99
N THR A 798 24.20 -10.53 9.41
CA THR A 798 24.57 -10.26 10.81
C THR A 798 24.25 -8.83 11.26
N THR A 799 23.78 -7.97 10.34
CA THR A 799 23.50 -6.54 10.52
C THR A 799 22.02 -6.23 10.33
N VAL A 800 21.44 -5.42 11.21
CA VAL A 800 20.08 -4.86 11.05
C VAL A 800 20.17 -3.64 10.13
N SER A 801 19.35 -3.55 9.07
CA SER A 801 19.27 -2.36 8.22
C SER A 801 18.11 -1.43 8.57
N ALA A 802 17.06 -1.95 9.18
CA ALA A 802 15.95 -1.16 9.72
C ALA A 802 15.22 -1.91 10.85
N GLY A 803 14.74 -1.16 11.84
CA GLY A 803 13.85 -1.62 12.88
C GLY A 803 12.51 -0.89 12.82
N LEU A 804 11.39 -1.60 12.91
CA LEU A 804 10.06 -1.00 12.79
C LEU A 804 9.14 -1.49 13.91
N ILE A 805 8.72 -0.58 14.80
CA ILE A 805 7.77 -0.85 15.87
C ILE A 805 6.40 -0.25 15.58
N GLY A 806 5.36 -0.83 16.17
CA GLY A 806 3.97 -0.43 15.96
C GLY A 806 3.18 -1.37 15.04
N SER A 807 2.31 -0.78 14.23
CA SER A 807 1.22 -1.45 13.50
C SER A 807 0.24 -2.20 14.42
N CYS A 808 -0.86 -2.73 13.86
CA CYS A 808 -2.00 -3.27 14.61
C CYS A 808 -1.70 -4.35 15.64
N THR A 809 -0.53 -5.00 15.58
CA THR A 809 -0.14 -6.10 16.47
C THR A 809 0.51 -5.62 17.78
N ASN A 810 1.27 -4.51 17.73
CA ASN A 810 2.09 -4.03 18.86
C ASN A 810 2.27 -2.49 18.81
N SER A 811 1.16 -1.76 18.81
CA SER A 811 1.12 -0.28 18.80
C SER A 811 0.29 0.32 19.93
N SER A 812 0.03 -0.42 21.00
CA SER A 812 -0.69 0.10 22.17
C SER A 812 0.19 1.01 23.02
N TYR A 813 -0.42 1.72 23.97
CA TYR A 813 0.32 2.52 24.95
C TYR A 813 1.36 1.67 25.72
N GLN A 814 1.00 0.43 26.08
CA GLN A 814 1.90 -0.51 26.75
C GLN A 814 3.13 -0.89 25.91
N ASP A 815 2.92 -1.18 24.61
CA ASP A 815 4.00 -1.49 23.66
C ASP A 815 4.99 -0.31 23.57
N MET A 816 4.45 0.89 23.40
CA MET A 816 5.22 2.11 23.18
C MET A 816 5.94 2.55 24.46
N ALA A 817 5.31 2.44 25.64
CA ALA A 817 5.96 2.74 26.92
C ALA A 817 7.13 1.78 27.22
N ARG A 818 7.00 0.48 26.92
CA ARG A 818 8.09 -0.51 27.08
C ARG A 818 9.26 -0.25 26.13
N ALA A 819 8.98 0.15 24.88
CA ALA A 819 10.02 0.57 23.94
C ALA A 819 10.68 1.90 24.36
N GLU A 820 9.91 2.85 24.90
CA GLU A 820 10.42 4.14 25.36
C GLU A 820 11.39 4.01 26.55
N ASP A 821 11.14 3.11 27.50
CA ASP A 821 12.08 2.84 28.61
C ASP A 821 13.47 2.40 28.08
N LEU A 822 13.53 1.54 27.07
CA LEU A 822 14.79 1.17 26.44
C LEU A 822 15.46 2.36 25.75
N VAL A 823 14.70 3.21 25.05
CA VAL A 823 15.21 4.45 24.44
C VAL A 823 15.76 5.41 25.50
N LYS A 824 15.09 5.54 26.65
CA LYS A 824 15.57 6.33 27.80
C LYS A 824 16.87 5.75 28.37
N GLN A 825 16.95 4.43 28.58
CA GLN A 825 18.16 3.74 29.04
C GLN A 825 19.35 3.93 28.08
N ALA A 826 19.12 3.78 26.77
CA ALA A 826 20.15 3.95 25.75
C ALA A 826 20.60 5.42 25.61
N SER A 827 19.66 6.36 25.60
CA SER A 827 19.94 7.80 25.54
C SER A 827 20.77 8.26 26.74
N ALA A 828 20.45 7.77 27.94
CA ALA A 828 21.23 8.03 29.16
C ALA A 828 22.66 7.44 29.11
N ALA A 829 22.89 6.41 28.29
CA ALA A 829 24.22 5.85 28.00
C ALA A 829 24.96 6.56 26.84
N GLY A 830 24.34 7.56 26.20
CA GLY A 830 24.88 8.25 25.03
C GLY A 830 24.82 7.43 23.74
N LEU A 831 23.85 6.52 23.62
CA LEU A 831 23.59 5.71 22.43
C LEU A 831 22.39 6.27 21.63
N ALA A 832 22.40 6.01 20.32
CA ALA A 832 21.31 6.23 19.38
C ALA A 832 21.12 4.95 18.53
N PRO A 833 20.00 4.78 17.79
CA PRO A 833 19.87 3.70 16.82
C PRO A 833 21.01 3.72 15.79
N VAL A 834 21.49 2.53 15.41
CA VAL A 834 22.57 2.35 14.43
C VAL A 834 22.03 2.29 12.99
N ASN A 835 20.72 2.07 12.86
CA ASN A 835 19.97 1.93 11.63
C ASN A 835 18.66 2.71 11.69
N ASP A 836 17.99 2.91 10.54
CA ASP A 836 16.67 3.54 10.48
C ASP A 836 15.70 2.86 11.46
N PHE A 837 15.02 3.65 12.30
CA PHE A 837 14.13 3.17 13.35
C PHE A 837 12.76 3.85 13.25
N PHE A 838 11.75 3.11 12.80
CA PHE A 838 10.41 3.63 12.52
C PHE A 838 9.42 3.28 13.64
N VAL A 839 8.57 4.24 13.99
CA VAL A 839 7.54 4.11 15.04
C VAL A 839 6.17 4.39 14.43
N THR A 840 5.24 3.43 14.51
CA THR A 840 3.88 3.56 13.95
C THR A 840 2.83 3.50 15.08
N PRO A 841 2.25 4.63 15.52
CA PRO A 841 1.11 4.64 16.44
C PRO A 841 -0.11 3.94 15.82
N GLY A 842 -0.91 3.26 16.64
CA GLY A 842 -2.04 2.47 16.14
C GLY A 842 -3.27 3.30 15.77
N SER A 843 -3.47 4.44 16.42
CA SER A 843 -4.58 5.38 16.20
C SER A 843 -4.19 6.80 16.60
N GLU A 844 -4.99 7.78 16.21
CA GLU A 844 -4.82 9.17 16.65
C GLU A 844 -4.96 9.31 18.17
N GLN A 845 -5.86 8.52 18.80
CA GLN A 845 -5.97 8.45 20.26
C GLN A 845 -4.64 8.03 20.89
N ILE A 846 -4.00 6.97 20.36
CA ILE A 846 -2.67 6.56 20.82
C ILE A 846 -1.64 7.66 20.54
N ARG A 847 -1.58 8.20 19.32
CA ARG A 847 -0.60 9.24 18.93
C ARG A 847 -0.69 10.44 19.87
N ALA A 848 -1.86 11.04 20.04
CA ALA A 848 -2.07 12.21 20.88
C ALA A 848 -1.77 11.95 22.37
N THR A 849 -2.05 10.73 22.86
CA THR A 849 -1.71 10.34 24.24
C THR A 849 -0.19 10.22 24.43
N LEU A 850 0.52 9.61 23.47
CA LEU A 850 1.99 9.49 23.49
C LEU A 850 2.71 10.80 23.21
N ASP A 851 2.06 11.74 22.52
CA ASP A 851 2.52 13.12 22.28
C ASP A 851 2.47 13.92 23.58
N ARG A 852 1.30 13.94 24.25
CA ARG A 852 1.08 14.55 25.58
C ARG A 852 2.06 14.01 26.63
N ASP A 853 2.22 12.68 26.67
CA ASP A 853 3.11 12.00 27.64
C ASP A 853 4.60 12.07 27.23
N GLN A 854 4.91 12.80 26.14
CA GLN A 854 6.23 13.07 25.56
C GLN A 854 6.98 11.84 25.00
N THR A 855 6.34 10.67 24.98
CA THR A 855 6.87 9.42 24.44
C THR A 855 7.27 9.52 22.96
N LEU A 856 6.47 10.19 22.11
CA LEU A 856 6.87 10.42 20.71
C LEU A 856 8.15 11.27 20.63
N SER A 857 8.20 12.35 21.41
CA SER A 857 9.36 13.24 21.45
C SER A 857 10.62 12.55 22.02
N THR A 858 10.48 11.52 22.86
CA THR A 858 11.59 10.67 23.28
C THR A 858 12.13 9.83 22.11
N PHE A 859 11.27 9.25 21.28
CA PHE A 859 11.69 8.51 20.08
C PHE A 859 12.38 9.43 19.06
N GLU A 860 11.79 10.59 18.76
CA GLU A 860 12.30 11.57 17.79
C GLU A 860 13.68 12.12 18.19
N LYS A 861 13.85 12.53 19.46
CA LYS A 861 15.13 13.03 19.98
C LYS A 861 16.26 12.00 19.92
N ALA A 862 15.91 10.71 19.94
CA ALA A 862 16.87 9.63 19.78
C ALA A 862 17.16 9.27 18.31
N GLY A 863 16.46 9.86 17.34
CA GLY A 863 16.61 9.58 15.90
C GLY A 863 15.58 8.61 15.32
N GLY A 864 14.51 8.30 16.05
CA GLY A 864 13.37 7.54 15.51
C GLY A 864 12.44 8.38 14.64
N VAL A 865 11.87 7.78 13.59
CA VAL A 865 10.91 8.43 12.67
C VAL A 865 9.49 8.00 13.00
N VAL A 866 8.64 8.94 13.40
CA VAL A 866 7.21 8.69 13.65
C VAL A 866 6.45 8.69 12.32
N LEU A 867 5.94 7.53 11.94
CA LEU A 867 5.08 7.35 10.76
C LEU A 867 3.62 7.68 11.10
N ALA A 868 2.82 7.95 10.06
CA ALA A 868 1.38 8.17 10.21
C ALA A 868 0.65 6.97 10.83
N ASN A 869 -0.51 7.22 11.45
CA ASN A 869 -1.33 6.22 12.15
C ASN A 869 -2.02 5.23 11.17
N ALA A 870 -1.23 4.42 10.46
CA ALA A 870 -1.64 3.66 9.28
C ALA A 870 -0.85 2.36 9.10
N CYS A 871 -1.28 1.48 8.20
CA CYS A 871 -0.65 0.17 8.00
C CYS A 871 0.78 0.25 7.45
N GLY A 872 1.05 1.18 6.52
CA GLY A 872 2.39 1.51 6.04
C GLY A 872 3.28 0.29 5.70
N PRO A 873 4.49 0.19 6.28
CA PRO A 873 5.42 -0.92 6.03
C PRO A 873 4.92 -2.33 6.41
N CYS A 874 3.85 -2.47 7.18
CA CYS A 874 3.24 -3.77 7.50
C CYS A 874 2.58 -4.43 6.26
N ILE A 875 2.15 -3.64 5.27
CA ILE A 875 1.47 -4.15 4.07
C ILE A 875 2.23 -3.91 2.75
N GLY A 876 3.44 -3.34 2.83
CA GLY A 876 4.27 -3.01 1.66
C GLY A 876 4.16 -1.55 1.20
N GLN A 877 3.47 -0.69 1.96
CA GLN A 877 3.38 0.75 1.68
C GLN A 877 4.55 1.47 2.37
N TRP A 878 5.77 1.14 1.95
CA TRP A 878 7.02 1.71 2.44
C TRP A 878 7.92 2.04 1.26
N LYS A 879 8.46 3.25 1.25
CA LYS A 879 9.51 3.67 0.33
C LYS A 879 10.80 3.81 1.14
N ARG A 880 11.71 2.85 0.95
CA ARG A 880 12.97 2.79 1.69
C ARG A 880 13.92 3.94 1.32
N THR A 881 14.56 4.49 2.35
CA THR A 881 15.51 5.61 2.29
C THR A 881 16.96 5.17 2.51
N ASP A 882 17.18 3.97 3.07
CA ASP A 882 18.47 3.40 3.45
C ASP A 882 19.36 2.91 2.28
N GLY A 883 18.97 3.23 1.04
CA GLY A 883 19.72 2.91 -0.18
C GLY A 883 19.63 1.45 -0.65
N VAL A 884 18.97 0.58 0.11
CA VAL A 884 18.80 -0.84 -0.24
C VAL A 884 17.89 -0.99 -1.46
N SER A 885 18.38 -1.72 -2.45
CA SER A 885 17.74 -1.93 -3.75
C SER A 885 17.11 -3.31 -3.87
N ASN A 886 16.19 -3.46 -4.83
CA ASN A 886 15.51 -4.72 -5.11
C ASN A 886 16.52 -5.79 -5.59
N GLY A 887 16.66 -6.88 -4.82
CA GLY A 887 17.66 -7.95 -5.01
C GLY A 887 18.86 -7.88 -4.06
N ASP A 888 18.97 -6.85 -3.21
CA ASP A 888 19.97 -6.80 -2.15
C ASP A 888 19.56 -7.70 -0.98
N LYS A 889 20.53 -8.39 -0.36
CA LYS A 889 20.33 -9.16 0.88
C LYS A 889 20.50 -8.26 2.10
N ASN A 890 19.44 -8.03 2.86
CA ASN A 890 19.49 -7.33 4.15
C ASN A 890 18.56 -8.00 5.18
N ALA A 891 18.70 -7.65 6.46
CA ALA A 891 17.78 -8.05 7.51
C ALA A 891 17.06 -6.83 8.12
N ILE A 892 15.75 -6.95 8.33
CA ILE A 892 14.93 -6.01 9.10
C ILE A 892 14.30 -6.71 10.30
N PHE A 893 14.05 -5.96 11.36
CA PHE A 893 13.31 -6.43 12.53
C PHE A 893 11.99 -5.65 12.65
N THR A 894 10.87 -6.35 12.81
CA THR A 894 9.55 -5.70 12.87
C THR A 894 8.70 -6.21 14.04
N SER A 895 7.95 -5.33 14.69
CA SER A 895 6.95 -5.73 15.70
C SER A 895 5.61 -6.14 15.08
N TYR A 896 5.60 -6.44 13.79
CA TYR A 896 4.40 -6.76 13.00
C TYR A 896 4.04 -8.26 13.13
N ASN A 897 3.20 -8.74 12.20
CA ASN A 897 2.68 -10.10 12.15
C ASN A 897 3.11 -10.91 10.91
N ARG A 898 3.58 -10.29 9.82
CA ARG A 898 3.91 -10.99 8.55
C ARG A 898 5.26 -10.60 7.97
N ASN A 899 6.01 -11.62 7.57
CA ASN A 899 7.37 -11.58 7.05
C ASN A 899 7.56 -12.46 5.79
N PHE A 900 6.54 -12.61 4.95
CA PHE A 900 6.70 -13.29 3.66
C PHE A 900 7.65 -12.49 2.74
N ARG A 901 8.40 -13.17 1.85
CA ARG A 901 9.38 -12.55 0.94
C ARG A 901 8.78 -11.35 0.19
N GLY A 902 9.42 -10.19 0.24
CA GLY A 902 8.97 -8.95 -0.39
C GLY A 902 7.73 -8.29 0.22
N ARG A 903 7.24 -8.74 1.39
CA ARG A 903 6.02 -8.20 2.02
C ARG A 903 6.11 -6.73 2.41
N ASN A 904 7.25 -6.30 2.94
CA ASN A 904 7.35 -5.00 3.63
C ASN A 904 7.85 -3.86 2.74
N ASP A 905 8.64 -4.19 1.70
CA ASP A 905 9.36 -3.25 0.84
C ASP A 905 9.39 -3.66 -0.65
N GLY A 906 8.79 -4.80 -1.00
CA GLY A 906 8.84 -5.36 -2.36
C GLY A 906 10.14 -6.09 -2.73
N ASN A 907 11.15 -6.14 -1.87
CA ASN A 907 12.41 -6.84 -2.12
C ASN A 907 12.31 -8.32 -1.71
N PRO A 908 12.41 -9.30 -2.64
CA PRO A 908 12.28 -10.70 -2.30
C PRO A 908 13.46 -11.24 -1.47
N ASP A 909 14.57 -10.51 -1.38
CA ASP A 909 15.77 -10.92 -0.64
C ASP A 909 15.99 -10.15 0.68
N THR A 910 15.04 -9.27 1.05
CA THR A 910 14.89 -8.76 2.44
C THR A 910 14.43 -9.90 3.36
N MET A 911 15.18 -10.12 4.43
CA MET A 911 14.83 -11.04 5.52
C MET A 911 14.12 -10.27 6.65
N ASN A 912 12.85 -10.60 6.96
CA ASN A 912 12.12 -9.94 8.04
C ASN A 912 11.97 -10.87 9.27
N PHE A 913 12.47 -10.41 10.40
CA PHE A 913 12.38 -11.08 11.68
C PHE A 913 11.30 -10.42 12.55
N LEU A 914 10.26 -11.18 12.88
CA LEU A 914 9.16 -10.77 13.74
C LEU A 914 9.57 -10.94 15.20
N ALA A 915 9.42 -9.89 16.01
CA ALA A 915 9.73 -9.90 17.44
C ALA A 915 8.73 -9.01 18.23
N SER A 916 8.93 -8.87 19.54
CA SER A 916 8.29 -7.87 20.38
C SER A 916 8.91 -6.47 20.20
N PRO A 917 8.18 -5.36 20.38
CA PRO A 917 8.68 -4.01 20.11
C PRO A 917 9.91 -3.64 20.96
N GLU A 918 10.02 -4.16 22.18
CA GLU A 918 11.21 -4.04 23.02
C GLU A 918 12.46 -4.71 22.41
N ILE A 919 12.31 -5.89 21.79
CA ILE A 919 13.42 -6.59 21.13
C ILE A 919 13.80 -5.89 19.83
N VAL A 920 12.83 -5.41 19.04
CA VAL A 920 13.11 -4.60 17.83
C VAL A 920 13.87 -3.32 18.18
N THR A 921 13.48 -2.65 19.26
CA THR A 921 14.20 -1.48 19.79
C THR A 921 15.63 -1.88 20.18
N ALA A 922 15.81 -2.90 21.02
CA ALA A 922 17.15 -3.32 21.48
C ALA A 922 18.08 -3.72 20.32
N MET A 923 17.57 -4.44 19.32
CA MET A 923 18.30 -4.81 18.10
C MET A 923 18.73 -3.58 17.28
N SER A 924 17.88 -2.54 17.21
CA SER A 924 18.15 -1.31 16.43
C SER A 924 19.25 -0.43 17.05
N TYR A 925 19.44 -0.51 18.37
CA TYR A 925 20.56 0.14 19.07
C TYR A 925 21.85 -0.67 19.04
N ALA A 926 21.76 -1.99 18.82
CA ALA A 926 22.92 -2.85 18.63
C ALA A 926 23.40 -2.92 17.17
N GLY A 927 22.51 -2.65 16.20
CA GLY A 927 22.78 -2.75 14.76
C GLY A 927 23.05 -4.17 14.25
N SER A 928 22.89 -5.20 15.09
CA SER A 928 23.28 -6.58 14.80
C SER A 928 22.18 -7.58 15.11
N THR A 929 21.96 -8.53 14.19
CA THR A 929 20.95 -9.58 14.32
C THR A 929 21.34 -10.66 15.32
N THR A 930 22.60 -10.73 15.74
CA THR A 930 23.11 -11.72 16.70
C THR A 930 23.15 -11.21 18.15
N PHE A 931 22.67 -9.99 18.42
CA PHE A 931 22.69 -9.38 19.75
C PHE A 931 21.58 -9.93 20.66
N ASN A 932 21.92 -10.34 21.87
CA ASN A 932 20.96 -10.75 22.88
C ASN A 932 20.94 -9.75 24.06
N PRO A 933 19.94 -8.85 24.18
CA PRO A 933 19.85 -7.90 25.29
C PRO A 933 19.74 -8.56 26.69
N LEU A 934 19.39 -9.85 26.78
CA LEU A 934 19.33 -10.56 28.05
C LEU A 934 20.73 -10.89 28.60
N THR A 935 21.77 -10.91 27.77
CA THR A 935 23.15 -11.29 28.15
C THR A 935 24.20 -10.24 27.79
N ASP A 936 24.05 -9.58 26.65
CA ASP A 936 25.15 -8.92 25.94
C ASP A 936 25.26 -7.42 26.27
N SER A 937 26.36 -6.79 25.82
CA SER A 937 26.66 -5.39 26.10
C SER A 937 27.07 -4.61 24.85
N ILE A 938 26.51 -3.41 24.70
CA ILE A 938 26.89 -2.43 23.68
C ILE A 938 28.02 -1.55 24.24
N THR A 939 29.02 -1.20 23.42
CA THR A 939 30.06 -0.24 23.80
C THR A 939 29.60 1.18 23.49
N THR A 940 29.53 2.05 24.49
CA THR A 940 29.13 3.46 24.32
C THR A 940 30.23 4.29 23.65
N PRO A 941 29.92 5.49 23.11
CA PRO A 941 30.94 6.40 22.57
C PRO A 941 32.03 6.82 23.56
N THR A 942 31.82 6.60 24.87
CA THR A 942 32.81 6.84 25.93
C THR A 942 33.70 5.62 26.25
N GLY A 943 33.57 4.53 25.49
CA GLY A 943 34.30 3.27 25.70
C GLY A 943 33.80 2.43 26.89
N LYS A 944 32.65 2.79 27.48
CA LYS A 944 32.04 2.05 28.59
C LYS A 944 31.10 0.95 28.07
N SER A 945 31.05 -0.17 28.78
CA SER A 945 30.04 -1.22 28.57
C SER A 945 28.67 -0.76 29.08
N PHE A 946 27.66 -0.83 28.22
CA PHE A 946 26.24 -0.66 28.55
C PHE A 946 25.47 -1.95 28.26
N ARG A 947 24.47 -2.27 29.07
CA ARG A 947 23.53 -3.38 28.86
C ARG A 947 22.15 -2.95 29.30
N PHE A 948 21.14 -3.27 28.49
CA PHE A 948 19.75 -2.95 28.80
C PHE A 948 19.27 -3.70 30.05
N SER A 949 18.45 -3.03 30.86
CA SER A 949 17.63 -3.66 31.88
C SER A 949 16.30 -4.13 31.26
N PRO A 950 15.63 -5.16 31.80
CA PRO A 950 14.32 -5.58 31.30
C PRO A 950 13.33 -4.40 31.32
N PRO A 951 12.60 -4.14 30.22
CA PRO A 951 11.82 -2.93 30.07
C PRO A 951 10.60 -2.89 31.00
N THR A 952 10.28 -1.68 31.43
CA THR A 952 9.14 -1.32 32.25
C THR A 952 8.22 -0.35 31.49
N GLY A 953 6.95 -0.29 31.86
CA GLY A 953 5.96 0.56 31.20
C GLY A 953 4.57 0.34 31.79
N ALA A 954 3.75 1.38 31.81
CA ALA A 954 2.35 1.26 32.25
C ALA A 954 1.49 0.61 31.16
N GLU A 955 0.49 -0.18 31.55
CA GLU A 955 -0.46 -0.80 30.60
C GLU A 955 -1.33 0.26 29.90
N LEU A 956 -1.76 1.26 30.66
CA LEU A 956 -2.67 2.33 30.26
C LEU A 956 -2.09 3.69 30.68
N PRO A 957 -2.42 4.78 29.98
CA PRO A 957 -2.00 6.13 30.38
C PRO A 957 -2.57 6.48 31.76
N PRO A 958 -1.73 6.86 32.75
CA PRO A 958 -2.19 7.17 34.12
C PRO A 958 -3.17 8.35 34.20
N ALA A 959 -3.16 9.25 33.21
CA ALA A 959 -4.07 10.39 33.10
C ALA A 959 -5.29 10.12 32.18
N GLY A 960 -5.44 8.88 31.67
CA GLY A 960 -6.41 8.55 30.62
C GLY A 960 -5.92 8.88 29.21
N PHE A 961 -6.68 8.42 28.22
CA PHE A 961 -6.38 8.67 26.80
C PHE A 961 -6.83 10.06 26.35
N GLU A 962 -6.09 10.65 25.42
CA GLU A 962 -6.52 11.83 24.69
C GLU A 962 -7.55 11.49 23.60
N ILE A 963 -8.33 12.50 23.19
CA ILE A 963 -9.22 12.42 22.02
C ILE A 963 -8.41 12.62 20.72
N GLY A 964 -7.35 13.44 20.77
CA GLY A 964 -6.55 13.81 19.60
C GLY A 964 -7.23 14.81 18.66
N ASN A 965 -6.73 14.92 17.43
CA ASN A 965 -7.25 15.87 16.45
C ASN A 965 -8.73 15.57 16.07
N PRO A 966 -9.68 16.53 16.24
CA PRO A 966 -11.06 16.36 15.82
C PRO A 966 -11.27 16.01 14.34
N ASP A 967 -10.37 16.44 13.45
CA ASP A 967 -10.44 16.11 12.02
C ASP A 967 -10.23 14.61 11.72
N PHE A 968 -9.73 13.84 12.70
CA PHE A 968 -9.55 12.40 12.61
C PHE A 968 -10.67 11.58 13.30
N LEU A 969 -11.70 12.24 13.85
CA LEU A 969 -12.87 11.55 14.40
C LEU A 969 -13.78 11.02 13.29
N PRO A 970 -14.51 9.91 13.53
CA PRO A 970 -15.36 9.32 12.49
C PRO A 970 -16.61 10.17 12.22
N THR A 971 -17.03 10.24 10.97
CA THR A 971 -18.33 10.84 10.62
C THR A 971 -19.47 9.99 11.19
N ALA A 972 -20.53 10.62 11.68
CA ALA A 972 -21.69 9.91 12.23
C ALA A 972 -22.35 8.98 11.19
N GLY A 973 -22.63 7.73 11.58
CA GLY A 973 -23.27 6.70 10.74
C GLY A 973 -24.76 6.91 10.45
N ALA A 974 -25.23 8.16 10.33
CA ALA A 974 -26.61 8.48 9.99
C ALA A 974 -26.80 8.45 8.45
N PRO A 975 -27.67 7.59 7.89
CA PRO A 975 -27.81 7.45 6.44
C PRO A 975 -28.43 8.68 5.79
N SER A 976 -27.89 9.08 4.65
CA SER A 976 -28.40 10.15 3.79
C SER A 976 -28.63 9.63 2.36
N PRO A 977 -29.74 8.90 2.09
CA PRO A 977 -29.92 8.17 0.83
C PRO A 977 -29.93 9.05 -0.45
N SER A 978 -30.16 10.35 -0.31
CA SER A 978 -30.08 11.36 -1.36
C SER A 978 -28.66 11.82 -1.69
N THR A 979 -27.66 11.48 -0.87
CA THR A 979 -26.25 11.77 -1.15
C THR A 979 -25.79 10.94 -2.36
N PRO A 980 -25.24 11.55 -3.43
CA PRO A 980 -24.67 10.82 -4.55
C PRO A 980 -23.34 10.17 -4.14
N VAL A 981 -23.11 8.93 -4.55
CA VAL A 981 -21.81 8.26 -4.41
C VAL A 981 -20.88 8.76 -5.52
N ILE A 982 -19.67 9.20 -5.16
CA ILE A 982 -18.72 9.80 -6.08
C ILE A 982 -17.93 8.69 -6.81
N VAL A 983 -18.29 8.41 -8.06
CA VAL A 983 -17.51 7.58 -8.99
C VAL A 983 -17.41 8.30 -10.33
N SER A 984 -16.18 8.54 -10.80
CA SER A 984 -15.95 9.16 -12.11
C SER A 984 -16.14 8.13 -13.24
N PRO A 985 -16.99 8.40 -14.26
CA PRO A 985 -17.08 7.53 -15.45
C PRO A 985 -15.81 7.49 -16.33
N LYS A 986 -14.75 8.19 -15.93
CA LYS A 986 -13.43 8.20 -16.55
C LYS A 986 -12.31 7.77 -15.58
N SER A 987 -12.67 7.24 -14.41
CA SER A 987 -11.71 6.73 -13.43
C SER A 987 -10.93 5.55 -13.99
N ASP A 988 -9.65 5.41 -13.60
CA ASP A 988 -8.94 4.13 -13.69
C ASP A 988 -8.87 3.42 -12.32
N ARG A 989 -9.30 4.08 -11.23
CA ARG A 989 -9.25 3.63 -9.82
C ARG A 989 -10.52 2.92 -9.34
N LEU A 990 -11.68 3.36 -9.83
CA LEU A 990 -13.02 2.91 -9.43
C LEU A 990 -13.88 2.58 -10.66
N ALA A 991 -14.67 1.51 -10.61
CA ALA A 991 -15.68 1.21 -11.62
C ALA A 991 -16.95 0.66 -10.96
N LEU A 992 -18.13 1.13 -11.40
CA LEU A 992 -19.40 0.53 -10.98
C LEU A 992 -19.48 -0.91 -11.48
N LEU A 993 -20.03 -1.81 -10.65
CA LEU A 993 -20.22 -3.20 -11.02
C LEU A 993 -21.52 -3.40 -11.80
N GLU A 994 -21.41 -4.10 -12.94
CA GLU A 994 -22.55 -4.67 -13.64
C GLU A 994 -22.89 -6.04 -13.04
N PRO A 995 -24.18 -6.37 -12.80
CA PRO A 995 -24.57 -7.70 -12.33
C PRO A 995 -24.14 -8.80 -13.30
N PHE A 996 -23.48 -9.85 -12.80
CA PHE A 996 -23.06 -10.99 -13.63
C PHE A 996 -24.28 -11.70 -14.25
N ALA A 997 -24.11 -12.33 -15.41
CA ALA A 997 -25.16 -13.12 -16.04
C ALA A 997 -25.58 -14.32 -15.15
N PRO A 998 -26.88 -14.66 -15.05
CA PRO A 998 -27.36 -15.87 -14.39
C PRO A 998 -26.77 -17.17 -14.98
N PHE A 999 -26.90 -18.27 -14.25
CA PHE A 999 -26.56 -19.59 -14.80
C PHE A 999 -27.56 -19.97 -15.91
N PRO A 1000 -27.12 -20.62 -17.02
CA PRO A 1000 -28.02 -21.06 -18.09
C PRO A 1000 -28.99 -22.15 -17.62
N SER A 1001 -30.07 -22.37 -18.38
CA SER A 1001 -31.09 -23.38 -18.10
C SER A 1001 -30.67 -24.80 -18.50
N GLY A 1002 -29.44 -25.20 -18.16
CA GLY A 1002 -28.84 -26.48 -18.54
C GLY A 1002 -27.37 -26.56 -18.10
N ASP A 1003 -26.75 -27.71 -18.34
CA ASP A 1003 -25.33 -27.92 -18.11
C ASP A 1003 -24.45 -27.07 -19.05
N LEU A 1004 -23.20 -26.83 -18.64
CA LEU A 1004 -22.21 -26.08 -19.41
C LEU A 1004 -21.55 -27.01 -20.44
N SER A 1005 -21.55 -26.59 -21.70
CA SER A 1005 -20.89 -27.29 -22.81
C SER A 1005 -19.89 -26.36 -23.52
N GLY A 1006 -18.90 -26.95 -24.20
CA GLY A 1006 -17.88 -26.20 -24.93
C GLY A 1006 -16.90 -25.40 -24.07
N LEU A 1007 -16.81 -25.66 -22.76
CA LEU A 1007 -15.83 -25.02 -21.88
C LEU A 1007 -14.42 -25.37 -22.36
N ARG A 1008 -13.50 -24.41 -22.30
CA ARG A 1008 -12.07 -24.66 -22.57
C ARG A 1008 -11.26 -24.68 -21.29
N VAL A 1009 -10.26 -25.55 -21.21
CA VAL A 1009 -9.24 -25.46 -20.15
C VAL A 1009 -8.30 -24.29 -20.47
N LEU A 1010 -8.47 -23.16 -19.77
CA LEU A 1010 -7.62 -21.96 -19.94
C LEU A 1010 -6.18 -22.22 -19.48
N TYR A 1011 -6.03 -22.91 -18.36
CA TYR A 1011 -4.73 -23.14 -17.75
C TYR A 1011 -4.76 -24.38 -16.85
N LYS A 1012 -3.67 -25.15 -16.88
CA LYS A 1012 -3.36 -26.20 -15.91
C LYS A 1012 -2.22 -25.68 -15.03
N VAL A 1013 -2.55 -25.34 -13.79
CA VAL A 1013 -1.61 -24.82 -12.79
C VAL A 1013 -0.88 -25.99 -12.14
N THR A 1014 0.45 -25.90 -12.05
CA THR A 1014 1.25 -26.77 -11.18
C THR A 1014 1.81 -26.01 -9.97
N GLY A 1015 2.03 -26.72 -8.87
CA GLY A 1015 2.59 -26.21 -7.64
C GLY A 1015 1.63 -25.32 -6.83
N LYS A 1016 2.20 -24.59 -5.86
CA LYS A 1016 1.44 -23.79 -4.90
C LYS A 1016 0.84 -22.53 -5.55
N CYS A 1017 -0.48 -22.49 -5.69
CA CYS A 1017 -1.20 -21.32 -6.20
C CYS A 1017 -1.93 -20.56 -5.07
N THR A 1018 -1.37 -19.41 -4.68
CA THR A 1018 -1.91 -18.53 -3.62
C THR A 1018 -2.86 -17.47 -4.16
N THR A 1019 -3.57 -16.75 -3.30
CA THR A 1019 -4.36 -15.57 -3.70
C THR A 1019 -3.54 -14.47 -4.38
N ASP A 1020 -2.23 -14.38 -4.12
CA ASP A 1020 -1.33 -13.45 -4.80
C ASP A 1020 -0.76 -14.02 -6.11
N THR A 1021 -0.79 -15.35 -6.28
CA THR A 1021 -0.58 -16.02 -7.57
C THR A 1021 -1.75 -15.74 -8.53
N ILE A 1022 -2.98 -15.72 -7.99
CA ILE A 1022 -4.23 -15.45 -8.71
C ILE A 1022 -4.49 -13.94 -8.90
N SER A 1023 -4.22 -13.12 -7.88
CA SER A 1023 -4.59 -11.70 -7.80
C SER A 1023 -3.53 -10.90 -7.03
N ALA A 1024 -2.41 -10.60 -7.70
CA ALA A 1024 -1.21 -10.01 -7.10
C ALA A 1024 -1.44 -8.68 -6.33
N ALA A 1025 -0.57 -8.38 -5.36
CA ALA A 1025 -0.57 -7.16 -4.56
C ALA A 1025 0.32 -6.04 -5.16
N GLY A 1026 1.00 -5.26 -4.31
CA GLY A 1026 1.91 -4.18 -4.71
C GLY A 1026 1.24 -3.17 -5.67
N PRO A 1027 1.77 -2.97 -6.89
CA PRO A 1027 1.30 -1.95 -7.84
C PRO A 1027 -0.15 -2.14 -8.32
N TRP A 1028 -0.78 -3.28 -8.02
CA TRP A 1028 -2.18 -3.57 -8.32
C TRP A 1028 -3.17 -3.04 -7.27
N LEU A 1029 -2.71 -2.63 -6.08
CA LEU A 1029 -3.57 -2.11 -5.00
C LEU A 1029 -4.41 -0.90 -5.44
N LYS A 1030 -3.87 -0.04 -6.30
CA LYS A 1030 -4.58 1.13 -6.85
C LYS A 1030 -5.85 0.78 -7.63
N TYR A 1031 -5.99 -0.47 -8.12
CA TYR A 1031 -7.13 -0.93 -8.91
C TYR A 1031 -8.16 -1.74 -8.12
N LYS A 1032 -8.10 -1.71 -6.77
CA LYS A 1032 -9.00 -2.50 -5.92
C LYS A 1032 -10.49 -2.21 -6.12
N GLY A 1033 -10.88 -0.99 -6.47
CA GLY A 1033 -12.24 -0.62 -6.86
C GLY A 1033 -12.56 -0.71 -8.35
N HIS A 1034 -11.63 -1.11 -9.23
CA HIS A 1034 -11.82 -1.10 -10.69
C HIS A 1034 -11.63 -2.49 -11.29
N LEU A 1035 -12.71 -3.30 -11.26
CA LEU A 1035 -12.68 -4.72 -11.65
C LEU A 1035 -12.06 -5.00 -13.04
N PRO A 1036 -12.31 -4.24 -14.12
CA PRO A 1036 -11.63 -4.47 -15.41
C PRO A 1036 -10.11 -4.35 -15.32
N ASN A 1037 -9.58 -3.20 -14.88
CA ASN A 1037 -8.15 -2.94 -14.71
C ASN A 1037 -7.47 -3.97 -13.81
N ILE A 1038 -8.03 -4.32 -12.65
CA ILE A 1038 -7.40 -5.33 -11.79
C ILE A 1038 -7.47 -6.73 -12.39
N SER A 1039 -8.45 -7.05 -13.23
CA SER A 1039 -8.53 -8.35 -13.93
C SER A 1039 -7.37 -8.58 -14.91
N THR A 1040 -6.66 -7.53 -15.32
CA THR A 1040 -5.41 -7.67 -16.10
C THR A 1040 -4.24 -8.29 -15.32
N ASN A 1041 -4.43 -8.63 -14.03
CA ASN A 1041 -3.47 -9.42 -13.24
C ASN A 1041 -3.92 -10.85 -12.92
N THR A 1042 -5.01 -11.34 -13.51
CA THR A 1042 -5.55 -12.68 -13.24
C THR A 1042 -4.51 -13.76 -13.53
N LEU A 1043 -4.19 -14.56 -12.51
CA LEU A 1043 -3.27 -15.71 -12.57
C LEU A 1043 -1.83 -15.41 -13.02
N ILE A 1044 -1.37 -14.15 -13.06
CA ILE A 1044 -0.03 -13.81 -13.58
C ILE A 1044 1.16 -14.37 -12.78
N GLY A 1045 0.93 -14.97 -11.61
CA GLY A 1045 1.95 -15.75 -10.89
C GLY A 1045 1.96 -17.24 -11.20
N ALA A 1046 0.97 -17.76 -11.94
CA ALA A 1046 0.72 -19.19 -12.08
C ALA A 1046 1.70 -19.87 -13.05
N THR A 1047 2.23 -21.02 -12.62
CA THR A 1047 3.15 -21.85 -13.42
C THR A 1047 2.36 -22.85 -14.26
N ASN A 1048 2.65 -22.90 -15.56
CA ASN A 1048 2.06 -23.83 -16.52
C ASN A 1048 2.58 -25.25 -16.27
N ALA A 1049 1.68 -26.21 -16.04
CA ALA A 1049 2.07 -27.60 -15.77
C ALA A 1049 2.81 -28.29 -16.93
N ALA A 1050 2.53 -27.91 -18.17
CA ALA A 1050 3.13 -28.55 -19.36
C ALA A 1050 4.49 -27.96 -19.75
N THR A 1051 4.75 -26.68 -19.46
CA THR A 1051 5.99 -25.98 -19.90
C THR A 1051 6.87 -25.46 -18.77
N GLY A 1052 6.37 -25.38 -17.53
CA GLY A 1052 7.06 -24.77 -16.40
C GLY A 1052 7.18 -23.26 -16.47
N GLU A 1053 6.53 -22.60 -17.44
CA GLU A 1053 6.57 -21.15 -17.61
C GLU A 1053 5.54 -20.43 -16.73
N VAL A 1054 5.87 -19.22 -16.29
CA VAL A 1054 4.98 -18.36 -15.48
C VAL A 1054 4.30 -17.35 -16.38
N ASN A 1055 2.98 -17.25 -16.30
CA ASN A 1055 2.14 -16.37 -17.14
C ASN A 1055 2.36 -16.57 -18.65
N VAL A 1056 2.44 -17.84 -19.11
CA VAL A 1056 2.46 -18.19 -20.54
C VAL A 1056 1.33 -19.18 -20.81
N ALA A 1057 0.23 -18.65 -21.33
CA ALA A 1057 -0.92 -19.42 -21.79
C ALA A 1057 -0.81 -19.70 -23.29
N TYR A 1058 -1.26 -20.90 -23.67
CA TYR A 1058 -1.30 -21.37 -25.05
C TYR A 1058 -2.76 -21.43 -25.52
N ASP A 1059 -3.01 -21.00 -26.76
CA ASP A 1059 -4.35 -21.00 -27.34
C ASP A 1059 -4.57 -22.23 -28.25
N ILE A 1060 -5.81 -22.41 -28.69
CA ILE A 1060 -6.31 -23.49 -29.55
C ILE A 1060 -5.57 -23.50 -30.92
N ASP A 1061 -5.11 -22.34 -31.40
CA ASP A 1061 -4.28 -22.19 -32.60
C ASP A 1061 -2.76 -22.39 -32.35
N GLY A 1062 -2.34 -22.62 -31.10
CA GLY A 1062 -0.95 -22.76 -30.70
C GLY A 1062 -0.19 -21.44 -30.51
N SER A 1063 -0.85 -20.29 -30.63
CA SER A 1063 -0.28 -18.99 -30.26
C SER A 1063 -0.16 -18.84 -28.74
N THR A 1064 0.72 -17.94 -28.30
CA THR A 1064 1.06 -17.73 -26.88
C THR A 1064 0.79 -16.29 -26.45
N SER A 1065 0.17 -16.10 -25.28
CA SER A 1065 0.02 -14.81 -24.61
C SER A 1065 0.19 -14.96 -23.09
N GLY A 1066 0.04 -13.87 -22.34
CA GLY A 1066 -0.28 -13.99 -20.92
C GLY A 1066 -1.67 -14.58 -20.71
N ILE A 1067 -1.92 -15.05 -19.49
CA ILE A 1067 -3.17 -15.68 -19.06
C ILE A 1067 -4.36 -14.69 -19.10
N PRO A 1068 -4.27 -13.45 -18.55
CA PRO A 1068 -5.40 -12.53 -18.60
C PRO A 1068 -5.69 -12.03 -20.01
N GLU A 1069 -4.68 -11.92 -20.89
CA GLU A 1069 -4.89 -11.59 -22.30
C GLU A 1069 -5.61 -12.72 -23.06
N LEU A 1070 -5.30 -13.99 -22.78
CA LEU A 1070 -6.02 -15.13 -23.38
C LEU A 1070 -7.46 -15.20 -22.88
N ALA A 1071 -7.67 -15.07 -21.56
CA ALA A 1071 -8.99 -15.10 -20.96
C ALA A 1071 -9.88 -13.95 -21.48
N GLN A 1072 -9.32 -12.75 -21.65
CA GLN A 1072 -10.04 -11.62 -22.26
C GLN A 1072 -10.34 -11.88 -23.76
N LYS A 1073 -9.39 -12.43 -24.53
CA LYS A 1073 -9.62 -12.85 -25.94
C LYS A 1073 -10.76 -13.86 -26.05
N TRP A 1074 -10.79 -14.88 -25.19
CA TRP A 1074 -11.84 -15.90 -25.16
C TRP A 1074 -13.20 -15.31 -24.73
N LYS A 1075 -13.24 -14.45 -23.71
CA LYS A 1075 -14.43 -13.68 -23.33
C LYS A 1075 -15.00 -12.87 -24.50
N ASP A 1076 -14.17 -12.15 -25.23
CA ASP A 1076 -14.58 -11.34 -26.39
C ASP A 1076 -15.07 -12.21 -27.57
N GLN A 1077 -14.75 -13.50 -27.56
CA GLN A 1077 -15.24 -14.52 -28.49
C GLN A 1077 -16.46 -15.31 -27.97
N GLY A 1078 -16.91 -15.06 -26.73
CA GLY A 1078 -17.97 -15.82 -26.08
C GLY A 1078 -17.55 -17.23 -25.61
N LEU A 1079 -16.25 -17.52 -25.55
CA LEU A 1079 -15.72 -18.79 -25.07
C LEU A 1079 -15.60 -18.78 -23.53
N GLU A 1080 -16.44 -19.58 -22.88
CA GLU A 1080 -16.37 -19.82 -21.44
C GLU A 1080 -15.30 -20.88 -21.10
N TRP A 1081 -14.73 -20.81 -19.89
CA TRP A 1081 -13.56 -21.60 -19.55
C TRP A 1081 -13.49 -22.06 -18.09
N LEU A 1082 -12.56 -22.99 -17.84
CA LEU A 1082 -12.18 -23.46 -16.52
C LEU A 1082 -10.66 -23.49 -16.32
N VAL A 1083 -10.22 -23.54 -15.06
CA VAL A 1083 -8.82 -23.73 -14.66
C VAL A 1083 -8.69 -25.03 -13.88
N VAL A 1084 -7.60 -25.78 -14.15
CA VAL A 1084 -7.22 -26.98 -13.42
C VAL A 1084 -6.06 -26.65 -12.47
N ALA A 1085 -6.10 -27.16 -11.23
CA ALA A 1085 -5.09 -26.89 -10.21
C ALA A 1085 -4.81 -28.09 -9.28
N GLU A 1086 -3.69 -28.02 -8.56
CA GLU A 1086 -3.30 -28.99 -7.52
C GLU A 1086 -3.99 -28.72 -6.16
N HIS A 1087 -3.31 -28.97 -5.04
CA HIS A 1087 -3.85 -28.84 -3.68
C HIS A 1087 -3.86 -27.40 -3.15
N ASN A 1088 -4.80 -27.13 -2.25
CA ASN A 1088 -4.99 -25.88 -1.52
C ASN A 1088 -5.02 -24.61 -2.40
N TYR A 1089 -5.67 -24.70 -3.56
CA TYR A 1089 -5.79 -23.59 -4.50
C TYR A 1089 -6.46 -22.38 -3.84
N GLY A 1090 -5.81 -21.22 -3.97
CA GLY A 1090 -6.25 -19.97 -3.34
C GLY A 1090 -5.81 -19.78 -1.88
N GLU A 1091 -4.76 -20.46 -1.42
CA GLU A 1091 -4.17 -20.22 -0.10
C GLU A 1091 -3.76 -18.74 0.09
N GLY A 1092 -4.04 -18.14 1.24
CA GLY A 1092 -3.53 -16.81 1.61
C GLY A 1092 -4.60 -15.79 2.01
N SER A 1093 -4.50 -14.59 1.45
CA SER A 1093 -5.28 -13.41 1.84
C SER A 1093 -6.77 -13.55 1.48
N ALA A 1094 -7.68 -12.97 2.27
CA ALA A 1094 -9.14 -13.00 2.03
C ALA A 1094 -9.65 -12.21 0.79
N ARG A 1095 -8.81 -11.99 -0.23
CA ARG A 1095 -9.06 -11.18 -1.42
C ARG A 1095 -10.09 -11.83 -2.35
N GLU A 1096 -11.34 -11.36 -2.26
CA GLU A 1096 -12.43 -11.70 -3.19
C GLU A 1096 -12.12 -11.43 -4.67
N HIS A 1097 -11.18 -10.51 -4.96
CA HIS A 1097 -10.68 -10.25 -6.31
C HIS A 1097 -10.22 -11.52 -7.03
N ALA A 1098 -9.61 -12.46 -6.30
CA ALA A 1098 -9.18 -13.74 -6.86
C ALA A 1098 -10.34 -14.62 -7.39
N ALA A 1099 -11.59 -14.34 -7.01
CA ALA A 1099 -12.80 -14.96 -7.58
C ALA A 1099 -13.52 -14.04 -8.58
N LEU A 1100 -13.57 -12.74 -8.30
CA LEU A 1100 -14.18 -11.73 -9.19
C LEU A 1100 -13.50 -11.65 -10.55
N GLN A 1101 -12.16 -11.73 -10.62
CA GLN A 1101 -11.44 -11.56 -11.89
C GLN A 1101 -11.62 -12.77 -12.83
N PRO A 1102 -11.49 -14.03 -12.39
CA PRO A 1102 -11.90 -15.18 -13.20
C PRO A 1102 -13.34 -15.07 -13.68
N ARG A 1103 -14.28 -14.71 -12.80
CA ARG A 1103 -15.69 -14.54 -13.16
C ARG A 1103 -15.91 -13.46 -14.22
N TYR A 1104 -15.23 -12.32 -14.07
CA TYR A 1104 -15.27 -11.19 -15.00
C TYR A 1104 -14.68 -11.54 -16.36
N LEU A 1105 -13.66 -12.41 -16.40
CA LEU A 1105 -12.99 -12.85 -17.62
C LEU A 1105 -13.61 -14.10 -18.29
N GLY A 1106 -14.80 -14.54 -17.85
CA GLY A 1106 -15.53 -15.66 -18.48
C GLY A 1106 -15.30 -17.05 -17.86
N GLY A 1107 -14.58 -17.12 -16.73
CA GLY A 1107 -14.38 -18.36 -15.98
C GLY A 1107 -15.66 -18.82 -15.29
N ARG A 1108 -16.00 -20.10 -15.45
CA ARG A 1108 -17.23 -20.71 -14.92
C ARG A 1108 -17.00 -21.79 -13.87
N VAL A 1109 -15.90 -22.54 -14.00
CA VAL A 1109 -15.53 -23.65 -13.11
C VAL A 1109 -14.07 -23.50 -12.72
N ILE A 1110 -13.72 -23.85 -11.48
CA ILE A 1110 -12.34 -24.15 -11.09
C ILE A 1110 -12.31 -25.61 -10.62
N LEU A 1111 -11.39 -26.41 -11.15
CA LEU A 1111 -11.20 -27.81 -10.79
C LEU A 1111 -9.87 -27.97 -10.06
N ALA A 1112 -9.88 -28.34 -8.78
CA ALA A 1112 -8.68 -28.46 -7.96
C ALA A 1112 -8.57 -29.84 -7.28
N LYS A 1113 -7.39 -30.22 -6.78
CA LYS A 1113 -7.29 -31.34 -5.83
C LYS A 1113 -7.89 -30.94 -4.47
N SER A 1114 -7.66 -29.70 -4.04
CA SER A 1114 -8.38 -29.08 -2.90
C SER A 1114 -8.31 -27.54 -2.93
N PHE A 1115 -9.18 -26.87 -2.16
CA PHE A 1115 -9.26 -25.41 -2.06
C PHE A 1115 -8.94 -24.89 -0.65
N ALA A 1116 -8.51 -23.63 -0.56
CA ALA A 1116 -8.50 -22.89 0.70
C ALA A 1116 -9.89 -22.30 1.01
N ARG A 1117 -10.37 -22.47 2.26
CA ARG A 1117 -11.74 -22.13 2.72
C ARG A 1117 -12.29 -20.81 2.17
N ILE A 1118 -11.59 -19.70 2.40
CA ILE A 1118 -12.09 -18.35 2.05
C ILE A 1118 -12.17 -18.17 0.53
N HIS A 1119 -11.23 -18.75 -0.22
CA HIS A 1119 -11.27 -18.69 -1.68
C HIS A 1119 -12.42 -19.53 -2.26
N GLU A 1120 -12.68 -20.71 -1.70
CA GLU A 1120 -13.83 -21.55 -2.08
C GLU A 1120 -15.18 -20.81 -1.87
N THR A 1121 -15.37 -20.16 -0.72
CA THR A 1121 -16.56 -19.30 -0.47
C THR A 1121 -16.63 -18.16 -1.48
N ASN A 1122 -15.53 -17.44 -1.71
CA ASN A 1122 -15.48 -16.33 -2.67
C ASN A 1122 -15.85 -16.77 -4.11
N LEU A 1123 -15.40 -17.93 -4.58
CA LEU A 1123 -15.79 -18.47 -5.89
C LEU A 1123 -17.31 -18.66 -5.99
N LYS A 1124 -17.90 -19.33 -5.00
CA LYS A 1124 -19.36 -19.59 -4.92
C LYS A 1124 -20.17 -18.28 -4.86
N LYS A 1125 -19.73 -17.30 -4.06
CA LYS A 1125 -20.35 -15.97 -3.97
C LYS A 1125 -20.42 -15.24 -5.31
N GLN A 1126 -19.39 -15.40 -6.15
CA GLN A 1126 -19.35 -14.80 -7.50
C GLN A 1126 -19.95 -15.70 -8.60
N GLY A 1127 -20.56 -16.83 -8.25
CA GLY A 1127 -21.19 -17.73 -9.21
C GLY A 1127 -20.21 -18.56 -10.06
N VAL A 1128 -18.95 -18.68 -9.63
CA VAL A 1128 -17.98 -19.65 -10.16
C VAL A 1128 -18.12 -20.95 -9.37
N VAL A 1129 -18.12 -22.10 -10.04
CA VAL A 1129 -18.29 -23.41 -9.38
C VAL A 1129 -16.92 -24.00 -9.01
N PRO A 1130 -16.58 -24.14 -7.72
CA PRO A 1130 -15.45 -24.95 -7.30
C PRO A 1130 -15.84 -26.44 -7.34
N LEU A 1131 -15.09 -27.22 -8.12
CA LEU A 1131 -15.15 -28.68 -8.14
C LEU A 1131 -13.82 -29.25 -7.67
N THR A 1132 -13.87 -30.40 -6.98
CA THR A 1132 -12.68 -31.16 -6.58
C THR A 1132 -12.69 -32.54 -7.22
N PHE A 1133 -11.51 -33.06 -7.56
CA PHE A 1133 -11.39 -34.38 -8.16
C PHE A 1133 -11.96 -35.50 -7.26
N ALA A 1134 -12.67 -36.47 -7.84
CA ALA A 1134 -13.05 -37.67 -7.10
C ALA A 1134 -11.81 -38.56 -6.83
N ASN A 1135 -10.95 -38.70 -7.84
CA ASN A 1135 -9.63 -39.33 -7.78
C ASN A 1135 -8.55 -38.31 -8.17
N GLU A 1136 -7.58 -38.03 -7.30
CA GLU A 1136 -6.59 -36.96 -7.55
C GLU A 1136 -5.65 -37.23 -8.75
N ALA A 1137 -5.52 -38.49 -9.19
CA ALA A 1137 -4.76 -38.82 -10.40
C ALA A 1137 -5.47 -38.36 -11.70
N ASP A 1138 -6.77 -38.07 -11.65
CA ASP A 1138 -7.51 -37.54 -12.81
C ASP A 1138 -7.02 -36.13 -13.23
N TYR A 1139 -6.25 -35.46 -12.37
CA TYR A 1139 -5.51 -34.23 -12.73
C TYR A 1139 -4.59 -34.43 -13.93
N ASP A 1140 -4.00 -35.62 -14.09
CA ASP A 1140 -3.12 -35.96 -15.21
C ASP A 1140 -3.92 -36.36 -16.47
N LEU A 1141 -5.23 -36.57 -16.35
CA LEU A 1141 -6.14 -36.90 -17.45
C LEU A 1141 -6.75 -35.66 -18.14
N ILE A 1142 -6.44 -34.44 -17.71
CA ILE A 1142 -6.95 -33.19 -18.29
C ILE A 1142 -5.80 -32.22 -18.61
N GLU A 1143 -5.84 -31.55 -19.76
CA GLU A 1143 -4.77 -30.68 -20.27
C GLU A 1143 -5.27 -29.32 -20.79
N ALA A 1144 -4.35 -28.38 -20.97
CA ALA A 1144 -4.67 -27.05 -21.51
C ALA A 1144 -5.26 -27.12 -22.93
N CYS A 1145 -6.27 -26.28 -23.19
CA CYS A 1145 -7.09 -26.26 -24.40
C CYS A 1145 -7.97 -27.50 -24.67
N ASP A 1146 -8.04 -28.49 -23.77
CA ASP A 1146 -9.08 -29.54 -23.86
C ASP A 1146 -10.49 -28.93 -23.78
N GLU A 1147 -11.46 -29.63 -24.36
CA GLU A 1147 -12.88 -29.26 -24.27
C GLU A 1147 -13.52 -29.97 -23.09
N VAL A 1148 -14.42 -29.30 -22.36
CA VAL A 1148 -15.10 -29.88 -21.21
C VAL A 1148 -16.59 -29.57 -21.25
N GLU A 1149 -17.39 -30.61 -21.07
CA GLU A 1149 -18.82 -30.52 -20.77
C GLU A 1149 -19.03 -30.93 -19.31
N THR A 1150 -19.84 -30.18 -18.56
CA THR A 1150 -20.30 -30.61 -17.23
C THR A 1150 -21.49 -31.56 -17.39
N VAL A 1151 -21.61 -32.57 -16.54
CA VAL A 1151 -22.76 -33.49 -16.55
C VAL A 1151 -23.40 -33.51 -15.16
N GLY A 1152 -24.70 -33.19 -15.09
CA GLY A 1152 -25.50 -33.20 -13.86
C GLY A 1152 -25.35 -31.96 -12.97
N LEU A 1153 -24.51 -30.98 -13.35
CA LEU A 1153 -24.28 -29.77 -12.56
C LEU A 1153 -25.55 -28.92 -12.40
N TYR A 1154 -26.31 -28.73 -13.47
CA TYR A 1154 -27.55 -27.96 -13.43
C TYR A 1154 -28.63 -28.61 -12.57
N ASP A 1155 -28.72 -29.95 -12.56
CA ASP A 1155 -29.65 -30.68 -11.70
C ASP A 1155 -29.21 -30.67 -10.23
N VAL A 1156 -27.92 -30.84 -9.94
CA VAL A 1156 -27.33 -30.65 -8.60
C VAL A 1156 -27.62 -29.25 -8.05
N LEU A 1157 -27.49 -28.21 -8.89
CA LEU A 1157 -27.81 -26.83 -8.52
C LEU A 1157 -29.30 -26.64 -8.19
N LYS A 1158 -30.21 -27.19 -9.00
CA LYS A 1158 -31.66 -27.15 -8.71
C LYS A 1158 -32.05 -28.00 -7.49
N ALA A 1159 -31.36 -29.09 -7.23
CA ALA A 1159 -31.62 -30.01 -6.11
C ALA A 1159 -31.02 -29.56 -4.77
N GLY A 1160 -30.46 -28.35 -4.70
CA GLY A 1160 -29.90 -27.78 -3.47
C GLY A 1160 -28.58 -28.43 -3.05
N GLY A 1161 -27.75 -28.85 -4.01
CA GLY A 1161 -26.47 -29.50 -3.75
C GLY A 1161 -26.56 -31.02 -3.57
N LYS A 1162 -27.62 -31.65 -4.09
CA LYS A 1162 -27.85 -33.11 -4.01
C LYS A 1162 -27.67 -33.75 -5.37
N GLY A 1163 -26.81 -34.77 -5.45
CA GLY A 1163 -26.50 -35.51 -6.68
C GLY A 1163 -25.00 -35.70 -6.84
N SER A 1164 -24.54 -35.83 -8.09
CA SER A 1164 -23.15 -36.00 -8.48
C SER A 1164 -22.87 -35.16 -9.74
N VAL A 1165 -21.65 -34.66 -9.87
CA VAL A 1165 -21.19 -33.93 -11.06
C VAL A 1165 -19.98 -34.64 -11.65
N SER A 1166 -20.01 -34.91 -12.95
CA SER A 1166 -18.84 -35.34 -13.71
C SER A 1166 -18.49 -34.34 -14.81
N LEU A 1167 -17.26 -34.45 -15.31
CA LEU A 1167 -16.71 -33.63 -16.37
C LEU A 1167 -16.32 -34.53 -17.54
N LYS A 1168 -17.01 -34.37 -18.66
CA LYS A 1168 -16.71 -35.07 -19.91
C LYS A 1168 -15.67 -34.25 -20.68
N VAL A 1169 -14.42 -34.69 -20.63
CA VAL A 1169 -13.26 -34.04 -21.24
C VAL A 1169 -13.02 -34.63 -22.63
N THR A 1170 -13.05 -33.80 -23.67
CA THR A 1170 -12.68 -34.20 -25.03
C THR A 1170 -11.28 -33.69 -25.36
N LYS A 1171 -10.37 -34.64 -25.64
CA LYS A 1171 -8.94 -34.39 -25.82
C LYS A 1171 -8.63 -33.65 -27.11
N ARG A 1172 -7.88 -32.55 -26.97
CA ARG A 1172 -7.41 -31.77 -28.12
C ARG A 1172 -6.51 -32.62 -29.03
N GLY A 1173 -6.87 -32.72 -30.30
CA GLY A 1173 -6.08 -33.39 -31.34
C GLY A 1173 -6.37 -34.89 -31.53
N THR A 1174 -6.69 -35.64 -30.47
CA THR A 1174 -7.13 -37.05 -30.60
C THR A 1174 -8.64 -37.21 -30.73
N GLY A 1175 -9.43 -36.30 -30.13
CA GLY A 1175 -10.89 -36.45 -30.03
C GLY A 1175 -11.35 -37.53 -29.05
N GLU A 1176 -10.41 -38.10 -28.26
CA GLU A 1176 -10.70 -39.06 -27.20
C GLU A 1176 -11.54 -38.42 -26.10
N VAL A 1177 -12.52 -39.13 -25.57
CA VAL A 1177 -13.44 -38.63 -24.52
C VAL A 1177 -13.17 -39.39 -23.22
N VAL A 1178 -12.84 -38.65 -22.16
CA VAL A 1178 -12.60 -39.16 -20.81
C VAL A 1178 -13.62 -38.53 -19.86
N GLU A 1179 -14.27 -39.34 -19.02
CA GLU A 1179 -15.17 -38.83 -17.97
C GLU A 1179 -14.45 -38.79 -16.62
N ILE A 1180 -14.30 -37.59 -16.06
CA ILE A 1180 -13.70 -37.34 -14.75
C ILE A 1180 -14.80 -37.13 -13.72
N GLN A 1181 -14.81 -37.93 -12.65
CA GLN A 1181 -15.76 -37.79 -11.56
C GLN A 1181 -15.32 -36.67 -10.59
N THR A 1182 -16.27 -35.89 -10.05
CA THR A 1182 -15.95 -34.76 -9.16
C THR A 1182 -16.80 -34.74 -7.88
N LYS A 1183 -16.36 -33.92 -6.91
CA LYS A 1183 -17.00 -33.65 -5.62
C LYS A 1183 -17.15 -32.14 -5.44
N HIS A 1184 -18.20 -31.71 -4.76
CA HIS A 1184 -18.45 -30.30 -4.41
C HIS A 1184 -18.89 -30.16 -2.95
N THR A 1185 -18.85 -28.92 -2.44
CA THR A 1185 -19.24 -28.56 -1.07
C THR A 1185 -20.37 -27.50 -1.05
N LEU A 1186 -21.13 -27.38 -2.14
CA LEU A 1186 -22.23 -26.42 -2.29
C LEU A 1186 -23.37 -26.71 -1.30
N SER A 1187 -23.74 -25.71 -0.49
CA SER A 1187 -25.01 -25.69 0.25
C SER A 1187 -26.19 -25.29 -0.66
N GLU A 1188 -27.42 -25.46 -0.18
CA GLU A 1188 -28.62 -25.03 -0.90
C GLU A 1188 -28.60 -23.54 -1.25
N ASP A 1189 -28.20 -22.68 -0.31
CA ASP A 1189 -28.06 -21.25 -0.55
C ASP A 1189 -26.91 -20.92 -1.51
N GLN A 1190 -25.80 -21.65 -1.46
CA GLN A 1190 -24.70 -21.53 -2.44
C GLN A 1190 -25.12 -21.94 -3.85
N CYS A 1191 -25.95 -22.98 -4.01
CA CYS A 1191 -26.56 -23.32 -5.29
C CYS A 1191 -27.44 -22.18 -5.82
N ARG A 1192 -28.22 -21.53 -4.95
CA ARG A 1192 -29.05 -20.36 -5.31
C ARG A 1192 -28.20 -19.16 -5.73
N PHE A 1193 -27.04 -18.93 -5.11
CA PHE A 1193 -26.07 -17.91 -5.54
C PHE A 1193 -25.56 -18.19 -6.97
N VAL A 1194 -25.13 -19.43 -7.25
CA VAL A 1194 -24.65 -19.83 -8.59
C VAL A 1194 -25.74 -19.68 -9.63
N LEU A 1195 -26.95 -20.20 -9.38
CA LEU A 1195 -28.10 -20.08 -10.29
C LEU A 1195 -28.47 -18.62 -10.59
N ALA A 1196 -28.42 -17.75 -9.58
CA ALA A 1196 -28.68 -16.32 -9.77
C ALA A 1196 -27.59 -15.58 -10.56
N GLY A 1197 -26.40 -16.18 -10.72
CA GLY A 1197 -25.21 -15.61 -11.37
C GLY A 1197 -24.19 -15.02 -10.38
N SER A 1198 -24.64 -14.71 -9.16
CA SER A 1198 -23.86 -14.35 -7.97
C SER A 1198 -24.79 -14.33 -6.74
N ALA A 1199 -24.23 -14.28 -5.53
CA ALA A 1199 -25.01 -14.05 -4.30
C ALA A 1199 -25.71 -12.68 -4.33
N LEU A 1200 -25.03 -11.64 -4.81
CA LEU A 1200 -25.57 -10.27 -4.91
C LEU A 1200 -26.80 -10.21 -5.83
N ASN A 1201 -26.78 -10.96 -6.94
CA ASN A 1201 -27.91 -11.09 -7.84
C ASN A 1201 -29.13 -11.74 -7.18
N LEU A 1202 -28.92 -12.64 -6.21
CA LEU A 1202 -30.00 -13.25 -5.42
C LEU A 1202 -30.55 -12.24 -4.41
N LEU A 1203 -29.68 -11.58 -3.64
CA LEU A 1203 -30.03 -10.57 -2.65
C LEU A 1203 -30.80 -9.39 -3.26
N ALA A 1204 -30.36 -8.88 -4.43
CA ALA A 1204 -31.01 -7.82 -5.18
C ALA A 1204 -32.37 -8.22 -5.79
N LYS A 1205 -32.67 -9.52 -5.91
CA LYS A 1205 -34.01 -10.04 -6.26
C LYS A 1205 -34.90 -10.18 -5.01
N MET A 1206 -34.36 -10.78 -3.94
CA MET A 1206 -35.06 -11.03 -2.67
C MET A 1206 -35.63 -9.78 -1.97
N LYS A 1207 -35.12 -8.58 -2.28
CA LYS A 1207 -35.60 -7.30 -1.73
C LYS A 1207 -36.43 -6.47 -2.74
N ARG A 1208 -36.77 -7.04 -3.91
CA ARG A 1208 -37.71 -6.48 -4.90
C ARG A 1208 -39.07 -7.21 -4.91
N SER A 1209 -39.10 -8.41 -4.32
CA SER A 1209 -40.29 -9.16 -3.91
C SER A 1209 -40.68 -8.79 -2.48
#